data_AF-A0A0G1M1H3-F1
#
_entry.id   AF-A0A0G1M1H3-F1
#
_cell.length_a   1.000
_cell.length_b   1.000
_cell.length_c   1.000
_cell.angle_alpha   90.00
_cell.angle_beta   90.00
_cell.angle_gamma   90.00
#
_symmetry.space_group_name_H-M   'P 1'
#
loop_
_entity.id
_entity.type
_entity.pdbx_description
1 polymer ?
#
loop_
_entity_poly.entity_id
_entity_poly.type
_entity_poly.pdbx_seq_one_letter_code
_entity_poly.pdbx_strand_id
1 'polypeptide(L)'
;MKFSISPEIFAKWPEVKVGVLVITDMNNSGQSQRILRLLRQAEDETQKQVNEIGIPQMPEVAVWRSIYEQFGSNPKEFRSSIEALLRRAGNGKLLPQINDLVDLGNYLSLQYHLPAGVEDLDKVKGDIELTFADGTEKGIYLGAEAEDTAYEGEVIYKDDEGFICRRWNWREGERTAVDKPTKNAVLVLEAMNPARLETLEQALAEAADVLSKELSAKVEKLILSADNSSFDFSSSFSLGNLGSLGAVDSLKSESQPSSKPSNKKPVSSHETPTPLRPRSQVISASEASFSLAAIPGPAADLQALIYKAVCEARFDSRSARRAAGVCIPQKDIHVEHPAQEAFGDYSTNVALVMAKQLKKNPKILADAIAKSIGLLLTKSGLLSRVSVAGPGFLNFWLKEDYFFKQTNSAISLKEDFGTNKTGNSKKVALEHTNVNPNKALHIGHLRNGCIGQAIERLWEANGYDVEVQYYVDDTGEQVAGTVLALRTLDIKPTPGEKFDHFSWDMYARIAQMYETDAEVVQKKQQILHDVEQGNNEIAEFTKSTAIRILYDNLITCHWFGLDYDVLIWESDIVRLGLWQKAFSVLKENAAFVFEKEGKNAGCWVIKDELTGGVLGGDKVIVRSNGTVIYAGKDIAYHMWKFGLLGIDFRYRQFPNAPQQKPLWSTTTENEAKNPGIGHADIVLNLIDVRQTFTLGSVKVALKALGYPEQALNMHHLGYGVVYLSEGSMKKMGFATEEGKKVYAMAGRKGIGIMADVLLDKVRLEVEKKFPDSAEISQSVAVAAIKYGMLSYNTFSDIVFDLDQALDIAGNTGPYLQYTFARTQSVLRKAPAYSTQPTAYSPNSEELSVLRWLYRFPEVVAEAAQLYAPNLMCNYLFELAQRFNLFYQKHRILGENIEKSISTQRLLLTAATGQVLKNGLTLLGISAPEKM
;
A
#
# COMPACT_ATOMS: atom_id res chain seq x y z
N MET A 1 -13.45 -37.88 -21.11
CA MET A 1 -13.27 -36.74 -20.20
C MET A 1 -14.63 -36.09 -20.09
N LYS A 2 -15.13 -36.01 -18.87
CA LYS A 2 -16.43 -35.46 -18.52
C LYS A 2 -16.22 -34.13 -17.80
N PHE A 3 -17.07 -33.14 -18.09
CA PHE A 3 -17.22 -31.95 -17.27
C PHE A 3 -18.47 -32.15 -16.41
N SER A 4 -18.39 -31.92 -15.11
CA SER A 4 -19.52 -32.08 -14.21
C SER A 4 -19.57 -31.03 -13.11
N ILE A 5 -20.77 -30.80 -12.58
CA ILE A 5 -21.02 -29.96 -11.42
C ILE A 5 -21.67 -30.84 -10.36
N SER A 6 -21.06 -30.85 -9.19
CA SER A 6 -21.54 -31.67 -8.07
C SER A 6 -22.99 -31.31 -7.70
N PRO A 7 -23.85 -32.30 -7.41
CA PRO A 7 -25.21 -32.05 -6.92
C PRO A 7 -25.27 -31.14 -5.69
N GLU A 8 -24.22 -31.14 -4.86
CA GLU A 8 -24.13 -30.28 -3.67
C GLU A 8 -24.06 -28.79 -4.02
N ILE A 9 -23.43 -28.44 -5.15
CA ILE A 9 -23.39 -27.07 -5.67
C ILE A 9 -24.81 -26.61 -6.02
N PHE A 10 -25.58 -27.45 -6.72
CA PHE A 10 -26.99 -27.13 -7.03
C PHE A 10 -27.89 -27.17 -5.81
N ALA A 11 -27.61 -28.03 -4.83
CA ALA A 11 -28.36 -28.05 -3.58
C ALA A 11 -28.20 -26.73 -2.81
N LYS A 12 -27.00 -26.13 -2.85
CA LYS A 12 -26.73 -24.83 -2.22
C LYS A 12 -27.16 -23.65 -3.08
N TRP A 13 -26.98 -23.75 -4.40
CA TRP A 13 -27.32 -22.71 -5.37
C TRP A 13 -28.05 -23.28 -6.59
N PRO A 14 -29.37 -23.50 -6.49
CA PRO A 14 -30.15 -24.12 -7.58
C PRO A 14 -30.17 -23.30 -8.88
N GLU A 15 -29.95 -21.99 -8.77
CA GLU A 15 -30.03 -21.03 -9.87
C GLU A 15 -28.73 -20.90 -10.68
N VAL A 16 -27.65 -21.57 -10.27
CA VAL A 16 -26.37 -21.49 -11.00
C VAL A 16 -26.50 -22.08 -12.40
N LYS A 17 -25.98 -21.33 -13.38
CA LYS A 17 -25.81 -21.74 -14.76
C LYS A 17 -24.35 -21.57 -15.13
N VAL A 18 -23.72 -22.65 -15.60
CA VAL A 18 -22.32 -22.64 -16.05
C VAL A 18 -22.30 -22.85 -17.55
N GLY A 19 -21.98 -21.80 -18.29
CA GLY A 19 -21.68 -21.86 -19.71
C GLY A 19 -20.31 -22.48 -19.92
N VAL A 20 -20.23 -23.50 -20.76
CA VAL A 20 -19.01 -24.24 -21.06
C VAL A 20 -18.76 -24.19 -22.56
N LEU A 21 -17.58 -23.74 -22.97
CA LEU A 21 -17.07 -23.86 -24.32
C LEU A 21 -15.92 -24.87 -24.32
N VAL A 22 -16.12 -26.00 -25.00
CA VAL A 22 -15.05 -26.94 -25.29
C VAL A 22 -14.42 -26.53 -26.61
N ILE A 23 -13.13 -26.20 -26.57
CA ILE A 23 -12.38 -25.60 -27.66
C ILE A 23 -11.35 -26.63 -28.11
N THR A 24 -11.36 -27.00 -29.39
CA THR A 24 -10.39 -27.93 -29.96
C THR A 24 -9.75 -27.38 -31.23
N ASP A 25 -8.53 -27.86 -31.51
CA ASP A 25 -7.73 -27.48 -32.69
C ASP A 25 -7.47 -25.96 -32.82
N MET A 26 -7.41 -25.23 -31.70
CA MET A 26 -7.18 -23.77 -31.73
C MET A 26 -5.72 -23.43 -32.05
N ASN A 27 -5.51 -22.25 -32.65
CA ASN A 27 -4.20 -21.62 -32.77
C ASN A 27 -4.04 -20.48 -31.74
N ASN A 28 -3.61 -20.79 -30.52
CA ASN A 28 -3.42 -19.80 -29.45
C ASN A 28 -2.04 -19.09 -29.50
N SER A 29 -1.22 -19.37 -30.52
CA SER A 29 0.14 -18.84 -30.61
C SER A 29 0.22 -17.42 -31.19
N GLY A 30 -0.90 -16.90 -31.69
CA GLY A 30 -1.03 -15.61 -32.35
C GLY A 30 -1.10 -14.40 -31.39
N GLN A 31 -1.41 -13.25 -31.99
CA GLN A 31 -1.78 -12.01 -31.31
C GLN A 31 -2.91 -11.33 -32.11
N SER A 32 -4.12 -11.84 -31.98
CA SER A 32 -5.29 -11.30 -32.68
C SER A 32 -5.51 -9.82 -32.33
N GLN A 33 -5.38 -8.97 -33.34
CA GLN A 33 -5.66 -7.54 -33.21
C GLN A 33 -7.15 -7.26 -32.98
N ARG A 34 -8.05 -8.20 -33.31
CA ARG A 34 -9.48 -8.06 -32.99
C ARG A 34 -9.70 -8.31 -31.50
N ILE A 35 -9.18 -9.41 -30.94
CA ILE A 35 -9.29 -9.72 -29.51
C ILE A 35 -8.68 -8.60 -28.66
N LEU A 36 -7.48 -8.13 -29.04
CA LEU A 36 -6.85 -7.01 -28.34
C LEU A 36 -7.72 -5.75 -28.37
N ARG A 37 -8.31 -5.39 -29.52
CA ARG A 37 -9.20 -4.21 -29.61
C ARG A 37 -10.46 -4.36 -28.78
N LEU A 38 -11.08 -5.55 -28.78
CA LEU A 38 -12.24 -5.84 -27.94
C LEU A 38 -11.89 -5.67 -26.46
N LEU A 39 -10.75 -6.21 -26.02
CA LEU A 39 -10.27 -6.06 -24.66
C LEU A 39 -10.03 -4.59 -24.28
N ARG A 40 -9.35 -3.81 -25.15
CA ARG A 40 -9.09 -2.39 -24.88
C ARG A 40 -10.39 -1.57 -24.83
N GLN A 41 -11.36 -1.88 -25.70
CA GLN A 41 -12.65 -1.22 -25.66
C GLN A 41 -13.40 -1.53 -24.35
N ALA A 42 -13.44 -2.80 -23.93
CA ALA A 42 -14.07 -3.20 -22.68
C ALA A 42 -13.38 -2.57 -21.45
N GLU A 43 -12.07 -2.39 -21.48
CA GLU A 43 -11.33 -1.67 -20.42
C GLU A 43 -11.74 -0.20 -20.33
N ASP A 44 -11.83 0.50 -21.47
CA ASP A 44 -12.25 1.91 -21.52
C ASP A 44 -13.70 2.09 -21.05
N GLU A 45 -14.60 1.20 -21.46
CA GLU A 45 -16.01 1.19 -21.02
C GLU A 45 -16.12 0.90 -19.52
N THR A 46 -15.39 -0.10 -19.04
CA THR A 46 -15.30 -0.43 -17.61
C THR A 46 -14.79 0.75 -16.80
N GLN A 47 -13.74 1.43 -17.26
CA GLN A 47 -13.19 2.57 -16.54
C GLN A 47 -14.23 3.68 -16.36
N LYS A 48 -14.99 3.99 -17.41
CA LYS A 48 -16.08 4.97 -17.34
C LYS A 48 -17.16 4.53 -16.34
N GLN A 49 -17.61 3.28 -16.44
CA GLN A 49 -18.68 2.76 -15.60
C GLN A 49 -18.28 2.68 -14.12
N VAL A 50 -17.05 2.25 -13.83
CA VAL A 50 -16.50 2.20 -12.47
C VAL A 50 -16.36 3.60 -11.88
N ASN A 51 -15.94 4.59 -12.68
CA ASN A 51 -15.85 5.98 -12.24
C ASN A 51 -17.23 6.59 -11.94
N GLU A 52 -18.28 6.17 -12.66
CA GLU A 52 -19.64 6.68 -12.46
C GLU A 52 -20.36 6.05 -11.26
N ILE A 53 -20.31 4.73 -11.12
CA ILE A 53 -21.18 3.98 -10.20
C ILE A 53 -20.41 3.46 -8.98
N GLY A 54 -19.11 3.14 -9.17
CA GLY A 54 -18.29 2.44 -8.18
C GLY A 54 -18.55 0.93 -8.18
N ILE A 55 -17.48 0.13 -8.05
CA ILE A 55 -17.53 -1.34 -8.05
C ILE A 55 -18.40 -1.91 -6.91
N PRO A 56 -18.37 -1.39 -5.66
CA PRO A 56 -19.24 -1.90 -4.60
C PRO A 56 -20.75 -1.78 -4.89
N GLN A 57 -21.15 -0.90 -5.80
CA GLN A 57 -22.53 -0.63 -6.16
C GLN A 57 -23.01 -1.46 -7.38
N MET A 58 -22.14 -2.27 -8.00
CA MET A 58 -22.48 -3.15 -9.11
C MET A 58 -23.20 -4.42 -8.60
N PRO A 59 -24.46 -4.68 -9.01
CA PRO A 59 -25.23 -5.83 -8.53
C PRO A 59 -24.55 -7.18 -8.79
N GLU A 60 -23.87 -7.33 -9.92
CA GLU A 60 -23.18 -8.56 -10.30
C GLU A 60 -22.06 -8.90 -9.33
N VAL A 61 -21.29 -7.89 -8.91
CA VAL A 61 -20.23 -8.04 -7.92
C VAL A 61 -20.82 -8.40 -6.56
N ALA A 62 -21.93 -7.77 -6.15
CA ALA A 62 -22.58 -8.05 -4.87
C ALA A 62 -23.06 -9.50 -4.76
N VAL A 63 -23.61 -10.06 -5.83
CA VAL A 63 -24.02 -11.48 -5.88
C VAL A 63 -22.83 -12.40 -5.63
N TRP A 64 -21.71 -12.19 -6.34
CA TRP A 64 -20.53 -13.03 -6.19
C TRP A 64 -19.85 -12.88 -4.83
N ARG A 65 -19.87 -11.70 -4.21
CA ARG A 65 -19.41 -11.52 -2.83
C ARG A 65 -20.21 -12.36 -1.84
N SER A 66 -21.54 -12.32 -1.97
CA SER A 66 -22.44 -13.11 -1.12
C SER A 66 -22.18 -14.61 -1.28
N ILE A 67 -21.93 -15.10 -2.48
CA ILE A 67 -21.66 -16.52 -2.73
C ILE A 67 -20.36 -16.94 -2.05
N TYR A 68 -19.30 -16.14 -2.20
CA TYR A 68 -18.01 -16.40 -1.57
C TYR A 68 -18.15 -16.49 -0.03
N GLU A 69 -18.90 -15.56 0.57
CA GLU A 69 -19.20 -15.58 2.01
C GLU A 69 -19.93 -16.86 2.43
N GLN A 70 -20.87 -17.34 1.61
CA GLN A 70 -21.68 -18.53 1.91
C GLN A 70 -20.89 -19.84 1.94
N PHE A 71 -19.74 -19.94 1.25
CA PHE A 71 -18.82 -21.09 1.38
C PHE A 71 -17.58 -20.78 2.24
N GLY A 72 -17.61 -19.71 3.03
CA GLY A 72 -16.55 -19.38 3.99
C GLY A 72 -15.33 -18.70 3.37
N SER A 73 -15.38 -18.31 2.09
CA SER A 73 -14.36 -17.50 1.45
C SER A 73 -14.57 -16.02 1.76
N ASN A 74 -13.50 -15.30 2.07
CA ASN A 74 -13.58 -13.86 2.28
C ASN A 74 -13.52 -13.13 0.93
N PRO A 75 -14.63 -12.54 0.43
CA PRO A 75 -14.64 -11.91 -0.88
C PRO A 75 -13.76 -10.65 -0.97
N LYS A 76 -13.34 -10.08 0.17
CA LYS A 76 -12.35 -8.99 0.20
C LYS A 76 -10.93 -9.50 0.01
N GLU A 77 -10.66 -10.78 0.32
CA GLU A 77 -9.39 -11.46 0.06
C GLU A 77 -9.33 -12.06 -1.34
N PHE A 78 -10.31 -12.91 -1.59
CA PHE A 78 -10.40 -13.81 -2.72
C PHE A 78 -11.54 -13.26 -3.55
N ARG A 79 -11.21 -12.33 -4.44
CA ARG A 79 -12.21 -11.69 -5.30
C ARG A 79 -12.48 -12.60 -6.48
N SER A 80 -13.74 -12.77 -6.85
CA SER A 80 -14.09 -13.43 -8.11
C SER A 80 -13.40 -12.76 -9.30
N SER A 81 -13.16 -13.52 -10.36
CA SER A 81 -12.46 -13.04 -11.55
C SER A 81 -13.06 -11.75 -12.11
N ILE A 82 -14.40 -11.63 -12.13
CA ILE A 82 -15.09 -10.39 -12.51
C ILE A 82 -14.71 -9.18 -11.62
N GLU A 83 -14.77 -9.29 -10.28
CA GLU A 83 -14.44 -8.16 -9.40
C GLU A 83 -12.94 -7.80 -9.52
N ALA A 84 -12.07 -8.79 -9.66
CA ALA A 84 -10.64 -8.58 -9.83
C ALA A 84 -10.32 -7.83 -11.14
N LEU A 85 -10.99 -8.19 -12.24
CA LEU A 85 -10.82 -7.55 -13.55
C LEU A 85 -11.41 -6.13 -13.57
N LEU A 86 -12.63 -5.93 -13.06
CA LEU A 86 -13.27 -4.62 -12.96
C LEU A 86 -12.40 -3.63 -12.17
N ARG A 87 -11.78 -4.07 -11.08
CA ARG A 87 -10.85 -3.23 -10.29
C ARG A 87 -9.59 -2.87 -11.05
N ARG A 88 -9.05 -3.80 -11.84
CA ARG A 88 -7.82 -3.55 -12.58
C ARG A 88 -8.06 -2.55 -13.71
N ALA A 89 -9.08 -2.79 -14.53
CA ALA A 89 -9.49 -1.88 -15.60
C ALA A 89 -9.98 -0.53 -15.06
N GLY A 90 -10.79 -0.54 -14.00
CA GLY A 90 -11.33 0.67 -13.36
C GLY A 90 -10.27 1.65 -12.82
N ASN A 91 -9.10 1.16 -12.43
CA ASN A 91 -7.97 2.00 -12.01
C ASN A 91 -7.18 2.63 -13.18
N GLY A 92 -7.69 2.52 -14.42
CA GLY A 92 -7.02 3.04 -15.62
C GLY A 92 -5.74 2.31 -16.00
N LYS A 93 -5.54 1.09 -15.48
CA LYS A 93 -4.41 0.23 -15.83
C LYS A 93 -4.86 -0.76 -16.89
N LEU A 94 -4.18 -0.78 -18.02
CA LEU A 94 -4.37 -1.80 -19.05
C LEU A 94 -4.03 -3.19 -18.48
N LEU A 95 -4.90 -4.17 -18.74
CA LEU A 95 -4.65 -5.57 -18.46
C LEU A 95 -3.44 -6.05 -19.27
N PRO A 96 -2.53 -6.83 -18.64
CA PRO A 96 -1.42 -7.42 -19.34
C PRO A 96 -1.94 -8.37 -20.41
N GLN A 97 -1.36 -8.30 -21.60
CA GLN A 97 -1.65 -9.24 -22.68
C GLN A 97 -0.98 -10.58 -22.35
N ILE A 98 -1.76 -11.66 -22.24
CA ILE A 98 -1.24 -12.98 -21.85
C ILE A 98 -1.12 -13.88 -23.09
N ASN A 99 -2.27 -14.24 -23.66
CA ASN A 99 -2.44 -14.95 -24.92
C ASN A 99 -3.88 -14.73 -25.38
N ASP A 100 -4.17 -15.01 -26.66
CA ASP A 100 -5.46 -14.65 -27.27
C ASP A 100 -6.67 -15.29 -26.55
N LEU A 101 -6.56 -16.54 -26.07
CA LEU A 101 -7.66 -17.20 -25.34
C LEU A 101 -7.89 -16.57 -23.95
N VAL A 102 -6.82 -16.30 -23.19
CA VAL A 102 -6.92 -15.64 -21.87
C VAL A 102 -7.44 -14.21 -22.01
N ASP A 103 -6.96 -13.49 -23.02
CA ASP A 103 -7.37 -12.12 -23.30
C ASP A 103 -8.84 -12.06 -23.75
N LEU A 104 -9.31 -13.06 -24.50
CA LEU A 104 -10.73 -13.22 -24.83
C LEU A 104 -11.59 -13.49 -23.59
N GLY A 105 -11.14 -14.36 -22.69
CA GLY A 105 -11.83 -14.62 -21.41
C GLY A 105 -11.94 -13.35 -20.55
N ASN A 106 -10.86 -12.57 -20.47
CA ASN A 106 -10.86 -11.28 -19.77
C ASN A 106 -11.82 -10.27 -20.39
N TYR A 107 -11.83 -10.18 -21.73
CA TYR A 107 -12.77 -9.35 -22.47
C TYR A 107 -14.23 -9.72 -22.15
N LEU A 108 -14.58 -11.00 -22.27
CA LEU A 108 -15.95 -11.47 -22.02
C LEU A 108 -16.37 -11.20 -20.58
N SER A 109 -15.47 -11.37 -19.61
CA SER A 109 -15.74 -11.09 -18.21
C SER A 109 -16.03 -9.60 -17.95
N LEU A 110 -15.25 -8.71 -18.57
CA LEU A 110 -15.47 -7.26 -18.47
C LEU A 110 -16.76 -6.83 -19.20
N GLN A 111 -16.95 -7.28 -20.44
CA GLN A 111 -18.07 -6.85 -21.28
C GLN A 111 -19.42 -7.31 -20.73
N TYR A 112 -19.48 -8.55 -20.25
CA TYR A 112 -20.73 -9.17 -19.84
C TYR A 112 -20.90 -9.23 -18.33
N HIS A 113 -19.92 -8.83 -17.53
CA HIS A 113 -19.96 -8.94 -16.07
C HIS A 113 -20.25 -10.38 -15.59
N LEU A 114 -19.52 -11.35 -16.13
CA LEU A 114 -19.61 -12.77 -15.76
C LEU A 114 -18.21 -13.24 -15.31
N PRO A 115 -18.06 -14.03 -14.23
CA PRO A 115 -16.80 -14.70 -13.98
C PRO A 115 -16.44 -15.60 -15.14
N ALA A 116 -15.17 -15.58 -15.51
CA ALA A 116 -14.59 -16.44 -16.52
C ALA A 116 -13.44 -17.26 -15.91
N GLY A 117 -13.24 -18.47 -16.44
CA GLY A 117 -12.12 -19.35 -16.16
C GLY A 117 -11.72 -20.09 -17.44
N VAL A 118 -10.43 -20.43 -17.58
CA VAL A 118 -9.90 -21.11 -18.77
C VAL A 118 -8.85 -22.14 -18.37
N GLU A 119 -9.01 -23.37 -18.85
CA GLU A 119 -8.13 -24.49 -18.53
C GLU A 119 -7.66 -25.20 -19.81
N ASP A 120 -6.39 -25.58 -19.84
CA ASP A 120 -5.77 -26.37 -20.89
C ASP A 120 -6.17 -27.84 -20.75
N LEU A 121 -7.02 -28.33 -21.65
CA LEU A 121 -7.55 -29.68 -21.60
C LEU A 121 -6.48 -30.75 -21.87
N ASP A 122 -5.38 -30.41 -22.54
CA ASP A 122 -4.28 -31.36 -22.76
C ASP A 122 -3.49 -31.63 -21.46
N LYS A 123 -3.62 -30.76 -20.46
CA LYS A 123 -2.94 -30.84 -19.16
C LYS A 123 -3.83 -31.39 -18.04
N VAL A 124 -5.15 -31.37 -18.23
CA VAL A 124 -6.13 -31.95 -17.30
C VAL A 124 -6.01 -33.48 -17.24
N LYS A 125 -6.22 -34.06 -16.05
CA LYS A 125 -6.17 -35.51 -15.80
C LYS A 125 -7.53 -36.02 -15.34
N GLY A 126 -8.12 -36.92 -16.12
CA GLY A 126 -9.42 -37.49 -15.80
C GLY A 126 -10.56 -36.56 -16.14
N ASP A 127 -11.51 -36.41 -15.22
CA ASP A 127 -12.72 -35.60 -15.39
C ASP A 127 -12.59 -34.25 -14.69
N ILE A 128 -13.26 -33.22 -15.21
CA ILE A 128 -13.34 -31.91 -14.55
C ILE A 128 -14.61 -31.87 -13.71
N GLU A 129 -14.48 -31.50 -12.44
CA GLU A 129 -15.60 -31.35 -11.53
C GLU A 129 -15.58 -30.00 -10.80
N LEU A 130 -16.69 -29.28 -10.83
CA LEU A 130 -16.98 -28.17 -9.92
C LEU A 130 -17.64 -28.73 -8.65
N THR A 131 -16.96 -28.64 -7.51
CA THR A 131 -17.41 -29.27 -6.27
C THR A 131 -16.91 -28.54 -5.02
N PHE A 132 -17.34 -28.99 -3.84
CA PHE A 132 -16.72 -28.62 -2.57
C PHE A 132 -15.46 -29.46 -2.34
N ALA A 133 -14.37 -28.80 -1.99
CA ALA A 133 -13.11 -29.42 -1.63
C ALA A 133 -13.27 -30.25 -0.36
N ASP A 134 -12.66 -31.43 -0.34
CA ASP A 134 -12.60 -32.30 0.85
C ASP A 134 -11.34 -32.07 1.71
N GLY A 135 -10.49 -31.13 1.30
CA GLY A 135 -9.25 -30.80 2.00
C GLY A 135 -8.04 -31.63 1.57
N THR A 136 -8.20 -32.49 0.56
CA THR A 136 -7.11 -33.32 0.02
C THR A 136 -6.59 -32.82 -1.32
N GLU A 137 -7.32 -31.92 -1.98
CA GLU A 137 -6.96 -31.42 -3.30
C GLU A 137 -5.76 -30.47 -3.24
N LYS A 138 -4.64 -30.88 -3.84
CA LYS A 138 -3.38 -30.13 -3.84
C LYS A 138 -3.09 -29.52 -5.21
N GLY A 139 -2.24 -28.50 -5.21
CA GLY A 139 -1.76 -27.88 -6.44
C GLY A 139 -1.04 -26.57 -6.18
N ILE A 140 -0.45 -26.01 -7.23
CA ILE A 140 0.12 -24.67 -7.22
C ILE A 140 -0.82 -23.81 -8.05
N TYR A 141 -1.43 -22.76 -7.49
CA TYR A 141 -2.23 -21.82 -8.27
C TYR A 141 -1.33 -20.74 -8.90
N LEU A 142 -1.76 -20.11 -9.98
CA LEU A 142 -0.98 -19.13 -10.72
C LEU A 142 -0.51 -17.97 -9.81
N GLY A 143 0.82 -17.86 -9.69
CA GLY A 143 1.48 -16.89 -8.83
C GLY A 143 1.70 -17.35 -7.38
N ALA A 144 1.49 -18.61 -7.03
CA ALA A 144 2.02 -19.18 -5.79
C ALA A 144 3.50 -19.58 -5.97
N GLU A 145 4.26 -19.63 -4.87
CA GLU A 145 5.68 -20.07 -4.87
C GLU A 145 5.84 -21.51 -4.35
N ALA A 146 4.77 -22.10 -3.83
CA ALA A 146 4.76 -23.44 -3.26
C ALA A 146 3.38 -24.09 -3.46
N GLU A 147 3.35 -25.42 -3.34
CA GLU A 147 2.12 -26.21 -3.31
C GLU A 147 1.23 -25.76 -2.16
N ASP A 148 -0.07 -25.66 -2.44
CA ASP A 148 -1.12 -25.33 -1.51
C ASP A 148 -2.19 -26.43 -1.54
N THR A 149 -3.04 -26.47 -0.52
CA THR A 149 -4.17 -27.41 -0.43
C THR A 149 -5.48 -26.62 -0.38
N ALA A 150 -6.48 -27.07 -1.12
CA ALA A 150 -7.83 -26.51 -1.03
C ALA A 150 -8.36 -26.69 0.38
N TYR A 151 -9.00 -25.66 0.95
CA TYR A 151 -9.57 -25.80 2.29
C TYR A 151 -10.85 -26.62 2.21
N GLU A 152 -11.08 -27.52 3.17
CA GLU A 152 -12.33 -28.28 3.25
C GLU A 152 -13.54 -27.33 3.23
N GLY A 153 -14.51 -27.60 2.34
CA GLY A 153 -15.70 -26.76 2.13
C GLY A 153 -15.51 -25.56 1.19
N GLU A 154 -14.30 -25.33 0.65
CA GLU A 154 -14.05 -24.38 -0.43
C GLU A 154 -14.70 -24.87 -1.73
N VAL A 155 -15.30 -23.99 -2.55
CA VAL A 155 -15.74 -24.39 -3.90
C VAL A 155 -14.57 -24.31 -4.86
N ILE A 156 -14.27 -25.40 -5.56
CA ILE A 156 -13.14 -25.53 -6.49
C ILE A 156 -13.56 -26.19 -7.80
N TYR A 157 -12.79 -25.92 -8.85
CA TYR A 157 -12.69 -26.87 -9.96
C TYR A 157 -11.55 -27.82 -9.67
N LYS A 158 -11.77 -29.12 -9.86
CA LYS A 158 -10.74 -30.16 -9.70
C LYS A 158 -10.73 -31.17 -10.84
N ASP A 159 -9.63 -31.90 -10.91
CA ASP A 159 -9.47 -33.11 -11.72
C ASP A 159 -8.90 -34.25 -10.85
N ASP A 160 -8.46 -35.36 -11.46
CA ASP A 160 -7.96 -36.54 -10.72
C ASP A 160 -6.67 -36.27 -9.92
N GLU A 161 -5.89 -35.23 -10.26
CA GLU A 161 -4.62 -34.91 -9.60
C GLU A 161 -4.77 -33.86 -8.49
N GLY A 162 -5.80 -33.02 -8.54
CA GLY A 162 -6.05 -31.99 -7.53
C GLY A 162 -6.87 -30.82 -8.05
N PHE A 163 -6.77 -29.66 -7.41
CA PHE A 163 -7.51 -28.50 -7.89
C PHE A 163 -6.92 -27.98 -9.21
N ILE A 164 -7.79 -27.60 -10.13
CA ILE A 164 -7.43 -26.87 -11.36
C ILE A 164 -7.84 -25.40 -11.27
N CYS A 165 -8.78 -25.04 -10.40
CA CYS A 165 -9.03 -23.64 -10.03
C CYS A 165 -9.50 -23.54 -8.58
N ARG A 166 -8.90 -22.61 -7.83
CA ARG A 166 -9.21 -22.33 -6.42
C ARG A 166 -10.35 -21.33 -6.29
N ARG A 167 -11.08 -21.46 -5.17
CA ARG A 167 -12.12 -20.53 -4.69
C ARG A 167 -13.00 -20.01 -5.82
N TRP A 168 -13.64 -20.92 -6.53
CA TRP A 168 -14.59 -20.70 -7.62
C TRP A 168 -14.28 -19.51 -8.53
N ASN A 169 -13.44 -19.71 -9.55
CA ASN A 169 -12.97 -18.67 -10.47
C ASN A 169 -12.21 -17.51 -9.77
N TRP A 170 -11.39 -17.83 -8.77
CA TRP A 170 -10.45 -16.88 -8.18
C TRP A 170 -9.05 -16.99 -8.80
N ARG A 171 -8.49 -18.20 -8.86
CA ARG A 171 -7.15 -18.48 -9.42
C ARG A 171 -7.04 -19.89 -10.00
N GLU A 172 -6.64 -19.97 -11.25
CA GLU A 172 -6.34 -21.20 -11.96
C GLU A 172 -5.07 -21.87 -11.42
N GLY A 173 -4.99 -23.19 -11.57
CA GLY A 173 -3.85 -24.04 -11.28
C GLY A 173 -2.76 -23.81 -12.33
N GLU A 174 -1.51 -23.68 -11.88
CA GLU A 174 -0.36 -23.54 -12.77
C GLU A 174 -0.21 -24.75 -13.71
N ARG A 175 -0.55 -25.95 -13.22
CA ARG A 175 -0.50 -27.19 -14.02
C ARG A 175 -1.39 -27.15 -15.25
N THR A 176 -2.60 -26.61 -15.14
CA THR A 176 -3.60 -26.60 -16.21
C THR A 176 -3.72 -25.23 -16.88
N ALA A 177 -2.83 -24.31 -16.56
CA ALA A 177 -2.81 -22.98 -17.14
C ALA A 177 -2.60 -23.03 -18.67
N VAL A 178 -3.39 -22.21 -19.36
CA VAL A 178 -3.30 -22.00 -20.81
C VAL A 178 -2.03 -21.22 -21.16
N ASP A 179 -1.29 -21.73 -22.14
CA ASP A 179 -0.12 -21.08 -22.73
C ASP A 179 -0.29 -20.91 -24.25
N LYS A 180 0.72 -20.34 -24.91
CA LYS A 180 0.69 -20.11 -26.37
C LYS A 180 0.59 -21.42 -27.17
N PRO A 181 1.27 -22.52 -26.78
CA PRO A 181 1.10 -23.83 -27.40
C PRO A 181 -0.27 -24.51 -27.22
N THR A 182 -1.09 -24.13 -26.24
CA THR A 182 -2.39 -24.77 -25.96
C THR A 182 -3.26 -24.84 -27.23
N LYS A 183 -3.76 -26.05 -27.53
CA LYS A 183 -4.64 -26.33 -28.68
C LYS A 183 -6.06 -26.67 -28.26
N ASN A 184 -6.19 -27.37 -27.14
CA ASN A 184 -7.47 -27.82 -26.59
C ASN A 184 -7.67 -27.17 -25.22
N ALA A 185 -8.82 -26.53 -25.02
CA ALA A 185 -9.11 -25.84 -23.77
C ALA A 185 -10.60 -25.88 -23.45
N VAL A 186 -10.92 -25.62 -22.19
CA VAL A 186 -12.29 -25.29 -21.77
C VAL A 186 -12.32 -23.85 -21.27
N LEU A 187 -13.30 -23.09 -21.75
CA LEU A 187 -13.62 -21.77 -21.24
C LEU A 187 -14.98 -21.82 -20.55
N VAL A 188 -15.05 -21.37 -19.31
CA VAL A 188 -16.29 -21.31 -18.53
C VAL A 188 -16.73 -19.86 -18.30
N LEU A 189 -18.04 -19.63 -18.35
CA LEU A 189 -18.69 -18.38 -17.96
C LEU A 189 -19.86 -18.68 -17.03
N GLU A 190 -20.01 -17.94 -15.95
CA GLU A 190 -20.95 -18.32 -14.88
C GLU A 190 -21.98 -17.24 -14.54
N ALA A 191 -23.23 -17.67 -14.40
CA ALA A 191 -24.33 -16.81 -14.00
C ALA A 191 -25.11 -17.41 -12.83
N MET A 192 -25.50 -16.55 -11.89
CA MET A 192 -26.15 -16.94 -10.63
C MET A 192 -27.61 -16.47 -10.53
N ASN A 193 -28.10 -15.79 -11.56
CA ASN A 193 -29.45 -15.25 -11.62
C ASN A 193 -30.11 -15.71 -12.93
N PRO A 194 -31.31 -16.30 -12.92
CA PRO A 194 -32.04 -16.71 -14.12
C PRO A 194 -32.25 -15.55 -15.12
N ALA A 195 -32.36 -14.31 -14.64
CA ALA A 195 -32.47 -13.12 -15.47
C ALA A 195 -31.22 -12.81 -16.30
N ARG A 196 -30.10 -13.51 -16.03
CA ARG A 196 -28.82 -13.37 -16.73
C ARG A 196 -28.54 -14.51 -17.71
N LEU A 197 -29.49 -15.43 -17.89
CA LEU A 197 -29.34 -16.52 -18.86
C LEU A 197 -29.13 -16.00 -20.28
N GLU A 198 -29.91 -14.99 -20.69
CA GLU A 198 -29.75 -14.38 -22.01
C GLU A 198 -28.37 -13.72 -22.17
N THR A 199 -27.86 -13.06 -21.13
CA THR A 199 -26.51 -12.48 -21.11
C THR A 199 -25.43 -13.56 -21.26
N LEU A 200 -25.59 -14.70 -20.55
CA LEU A 200 -24.69 -15.84 -20.66
C LEU A 200 -24.72 -16.45 -22.06
N GLU A 201 -25.90 -16.63 -22.64
CA GLU A 201 -26.07 -17.14 -24.01
C GLU A 201 -25.43 -16.24 -25.07
N GLN A 202 -25.59 -14.92 -24.92
CA GLN A 202 -24.96 -13.90 -25.76
C GLN A 202 -23.43 -13.96 -25.66
N ALA A 203 -22.89 -13.98 -24.43
CA ALA A 203 -21.45 -14.05 -24.19
C ALA A 203 -20.84 -15.32 -24.80
N LEU A 204 -21.49 -16.48 -24.63
CA LEU A 204 -21.02 -17.74 -25.22
C LEU A 204 -21.12 -17.75 -26.76
N ALA A 205 -22.15 -17.13 -27.32
CA ALA A 205 -22.30 -17.01 -28.78
C ALA A 205 -21.21 -16.12 -29.39
N GLU A 206 -20.91 -14.99 -28.76
CA GLU A 206 -19.82 -14.12 -29.20
C GLU A 206 -18.46 -14.80 -29.04
N ALA A 207 -18.21 -15.44 -27.90
CA ALA A 207 -16.98 -16.19 -27.65
C ALA A 207 -16.75 -17.25 -28.74
N ALA A 208 -17.78 -18.05 -29.06
CA ALA A 208 -17.69 -19.06 -30.12
C ALA A 208 -17.39 -18.42 -31.50
N ASP A 209 -18.02 -17.29 -31.84
CA ASP A 209 -17.75 -16.57 -33.09
C ASP A 209 -16.29 -16.10 -33.18
N VAL A 210 -15.77 -15.51 -32.10
CA VAL A 210 -14.41 -14.99 -32.04
C VAL A 210 -13.40 -16.13 -32.07
N LEU A 211 -13.61 -17.20 -31.30
CA LEU A 211 -12.75 -18.39 -31.27
C LEU A 211 -12.64 -19.05 -32.65
N SER A 212 -13.75 -19.24 -33.34
CA SER A 212 -13.74 -19.87 -34.68
C SER A 212 -13.12 -18.98 -35.75
N LYS A 213 -13.28 -17.65 -35.68
CA LYS A 213 -12.76 -16.73 -36.70
C LYS A 213 -11.31 -16.31 -36.48
N GLU A 214 -10.92 -16.05 -35.23
CA GLU A 214 -9.61 -15.49 -34.90
C GLU A 214 -8.58 -16.58 -34.57
N LEU A 215 -9.02 -17.68 -33.96
CA LEU A 215 -8.15 -18.77 -33.50
C LEU A 215 -8.36 -20.07 -34.28
N SER A 216 -9.19 -20.06 -35.32
CA SER A 216 -9.53 -21.23 -36.15
C SER A 216 -10.03 -22.43 -35.34
N ALA A 217 -10.61 -22.17 -34.16
CA ALA A 217 -10.99 -23.22 -33.23
C ALA A 217 -12.33 -23.87 -33.62
N LYS A 218 -12.44 -25.17 -33.37
CA LYS A 218 -13.74 -25.84 -33.26
C LYS A 218 -14.26 -25.61 -31.85
N VAL A 219 -15.52 -25.19 -31.75
CA VAL A 219 -16.12 -24.83 -30.47
C VAL A 219 -17.43 -25.57 -30.30
N GLU A 220 -17.53 -26.30 -29.20
CA GLU A 220 -18.78 -26.89 -28.72
C GLU A 220 -19.27 -26.10 -27.51
N LYS A 221 -20.52 -25.65 -27.54
CA LYS A 221 -21.11 -24.78 -26.52
C LYS A 221 -22.22 -25.50 -25.78
N LEU A 222 -22.16 -25.47 -24.45
CA LEU A 222 -23.20 -26.00 -23.56
C LEU A 222 -23.47 -25.04 -22.39
N ILE A 223 -24.65 -25.19 -21.77
CA ILE A 223 -24.96 -24.56 -20.49
C ILE A 223 -25.39 -25.67 -19.54
N LEU A 224 -24.63 -25.87 -18.48
CA LEU A 224 -24.91 -26.85 -17.44
C LEU A 224 -25.76 -26.24 -16.33
N SER A 225 -26.67 -27.04 -15.81
CA SER A 225 -27.57 -26.69 -14.73
C SER A 225 -28.04 -27.93 -13.96
N ALA A 226 -28.89 -27.76 -12.94
CA ALA A 226 -29.38 -28.87 -12.13
C ALA A 226 -30.02 -30.01 -12.95
N ASP A 227 -30.69 -29.68 -14.06
CA ASP A 227 -31.36 -30.65 -14.95
C ASP A 227 -30.38 -31.38 -15.91
N ASN A 228 -29.19 -30.82 -16.10
CA ASN A 228 -28.16 -31.30 -17.01
C ASN A 228 -26.76 -30.98 -16.46
N SER A 229 -26.43 -31.59 -15.32
CA SER A 229 -25.27 -31.24 -14.49
C SER A 229 -23.91 -31.70 -15.03
N SER A 230 -23.89 -32.44 -16.14
CA SER A 230 -22.65 -32.92 -16.71
C SER A 230 -22.72 -33.15 -18.21
N PHE A 231 -21.55 -33.17 -18.83
CA PHE A 231 -21.37 -33.40 -20.26
C PHE A 231 -20.10 -34.22 -20.51
N ASP A 232 -20.22 -35.25 -21.36
CA ASP A 232 -19.07 -36.04 -21.83
C ASP A 232 -18.69 -35.57 -23.23
N PHE A 233 -17.48 -35.03 -23.35
CA PHE A 233 -16.94 -34.50 -24.59
C PHE A 233 -15.80 -35.36 -25.15
N SER A 234 -15.71 -36.62 -24.71
CA SER A 234 -14.75 -37.60 -25.25
C SER A 234 -14.86 -37.80 -26.77
N SER A 235 -16.05 -37.62 -27.35
CA SER A 235 -16.25 -37.64 -28.82
C SER A 235 -15.65 -36.43 -29.54
N SER A 236 -15.44 -35.33 -28.84
CA SER A 236 -14.92 -34.06 -29.41
C SER A 236 -13.40 -34.08 -29.55
N PHE A 237 -12.73 -35.08 -28.95
CA PHE A 237 -11.28 -35.33 -29.01
C PHE A 237 -10.86 -36.35 -30.08
N SER A 238 -11.80 -36.95 -30.83
CA SER A 238 -11.47 -37.90 -31.89
C SER A 238 -11.31 -37.22 -33.26
N LEU A 239 -10.07 -36.80 -33.59
CA LEU A 239 -9.37 -36.96 -34.89
C LEU A 239 -8.09 -36.10 -34.94
N GLY A 240 -6.92 -36.75 -34.92
CA GLY A 240 -5.64 -36.07 -35.19
C GLY A 240 -4.38 -36.94 -35.05
N ASN A 241 -4.09 -37.74 -36.09
CA ASN A 241 -2.81 -38.40 -36.43
C ASN A 241 -2.43 -39.74 -35.77
N LEU A 242 -3.03 -40.80 -36.33
CA LEU A 242 -2.30 -42.03 -36.72
C LEU A 242 -1.67 -41.81 -38.12
N GLY A 243 -0.37 -42.08 -38.24
CA GLY A 243 0.41 -42.08 -39.49
C GLY A 243 1.70 -41.26 -39.31
N SER A 244 2.91 -41.81 -39.27
CA SER A 244 3.46 -42.92 -40.04
C SER A 244 4.43 -43.76 -39.23
N LEU A 245 4.22 -45.07 -39.26
CA LEU A 245 5.20 -46.11 -39.00
C LEU A 245 6.42 -45.98 -39.93
N GLY A 246 7.59 -46.12 -39.34
CA GLY A 246 8.83 -46.59 -39.94
C GLY A 246 9.71 -47.08 -38.79
N ALA A 247 9.43 -48.26 -38.23
CA ALA A 247 10.17 -49.50 -38.49
C ALA A 247 11.48 -49.52 -37.64
N VAL A 248 11.85 -50.51 -36.83
CA VAL A 248 11.71 -51.96 -36.88
C VAL A 248 12.13 -52.52 -35.49
N ASP A 249 11.46 -53.59 -35.04
CA ASP A 249 11.93 -54.68 -34.14
C ASP A 249 12.34 -54.38 -32.68
N SER A 250 12.14 -55.25 -31.70
CA SER A 250 11.52 -56.58 -31.66
C SER A 250 11.34 -57.03 -30.20
N LEU A 251 10.24 -57.77 -29.98
CA LEU A 251 10.10 -58.96 -29.12
C LEU A 251 10.27 -58.86 -27.58
N LYS A 252 9.11 -59.13 -26.92
CA LYS A 252 8.85 -60.18 -25.88
C LYS A 252 9.60 -60.06 -24.54
N SER A 253 9.02 -60.30 -23.37
CA SER A 253 7.78 -60.95 -22.94
C SER A 253 7.63 -60.75 -21.42
N GLU A 254 6.37 -60.65 -20.95
CA GLU A 254 5.74 -61.31 -19.78
C GLU A 254 6.57 -61.60 -18.51
N SER A 255 6.08 -61.55 -17.26
CA SER A 255 4.81 -61.16 -16.64
C SER A 255 4.98 -61.30 -15.11
N GLN A 256 4.31 -60.43 -14.34
CA GLN A 256 3.66 -60.70 -13.03
C GLN A 256 4.51 -61.08 -11.77
N PRO A 257 3.94 -61.05 -10.54
CA PRO A 257 3.56 -59.87 -9.74
C PRO A 257 3.97 -60.04 -8.25
N SER A 258 3.30 -59.35 -7.31
CA SER A 258 3.36 -59.45 -5.82
C SER A 258 4.30 -58.41 -5.18
N SER A 259 4.09 -57.87 -3.96
CA SER A 259 3.06 -57.98 -2.92
C SER A 259 3.32 -56.83 -1.92
N LYS A 260 2.26 -56.36 -1.24
CA LYS A 260 2.31 -55.53 0.00
C LYS A 260 3.20 -56.20 1.08
N PRO A 261 3.80 -55.52 2.10
CA PRO A 261 3.02 -54.76 3.09
C PRO A 261 3.71 -53.61 3.89
N SER A 262 2.82 -52.81 4.51
CA SER A 262 2.90 -52.03 5.76
C SER A 262 4.24 -51.74 6.44
N ASN A 263 4.45 -50.48 6.84
CA ASN A 263 4.79 -50.19 8.25
C ASN A 263 4.52 -48.74 8.69
N LYS A 264 4.26 -48.62 10.00
CA LYS A 264 3.76 -47.46 10.75
C LYS A 264 4.84 -46.39 11.03
N LYS A 265 4.41 -45.10 10.99
CA LYS A 265 4.76 -43.90 11.82
C LYS A 265 6.25 -43.54 12.04
N PRO A 266 6.63 -42.23 12.05
CA PRO A 266 6.05 -41.27 12.99
C PRO A 266 5.66 -39.90 12.44
N VAL A 267 4.75 -39.32 13.20
CA VAL A 267 4.28 -37.94 13.19
C VAL A 267 5.46 -37.01 13.51
N SER A 268 5.76 -36.07 12.62
CA SER A 268 6.45 -34.83 12.98
C SER A 268 5.67 -33.66 12.40
N SER A 269 5.09 -32.89 13.33
CA SER A 269 4.37 -31.65 13.10
C SER A 269 5.38 -30.51 12.91
N HIS A 270 5.66 -30.14 11.67
CA HIS A 270 6.26 -28.85 11.35
C HIS A 270 5.47 -28.21 10.22
N GLU A 271 4.42 -27.47 10.59
CA GLU A 271 3.82 -26.46 9.71
C GLU A 271 4.84 -25.34 9.52
N THR A 272 5.42 -25.27 8.32
CA THR A 272 6.08 -24.08 7.80
C THR A 272 5.00 -23.08 7.36
N PRO A 273 5.07 -21.79 7.72
CA PRO A 273 4.10 -20.81 7.29
C PRO A 273 4.33 -20.43 5.81
N THR A 274 3.39 -20.82 4.94
CA THR A 274 3.33 -20.45 3.51
C THR A 274 3.07 -18.94 3.35
N PRO A 275 3.77 -18.24 2.42
CA PRO A 275 3.71 -16.78 2.32
C PRO A 275 2.39 -16.28 1.74
N LEU A 276 1.55 -15.68 2.58
CA LEU A 276 0.37 -14.92 2.15
C LEU A 276 0.81 -13.65 1.41
N ARG A 277 0.44 -13.54 0.12
CA ARG A 277 0.63 -12.36 -0.72
C ARG A 277 -0.32 -11.23 -0.33
N PRO A 278 0.08 -9.95 -0.48
CA PRO A 278 -0.60 -8.81 0.13
C PRO A 278 -1.91 -8.52 -0.59
N ARG A 279 -3.03 -8.57 0.16
CA ARG A 279 -4.30 -7.97 -0.27
C ARG A 279 -4.10 -6.47 -0.44
N SER A 280 -4.37 -5.94 -1.63
CA SER A 280 -4.63 -4.51 -1.81
C SER A 280 -5.93 -4.15 -1.07
N GLN A 281 -5.79 -3.73 0.18
CA GLN A 281 -6.84 -3.05 0.91
C GLN A 281 -6.80 -1.57 0.52
N VAL A 282 -7.76 -1.18 -0.30
CA VAL A 282 -8.24 0.20 -0.34
C VAL A 282 -8.83 0.45 1.05
N ILE A 283 -8.08 1.16 1.89
CA ILE A 283 -8.63 1.77 3.10
C ILE A 283 -9.72 2.71 2.59
N SER A 284 -10.98 2.36 2.88
CA SER A 284 -12.08 3.28 2.65
C SER A 284 -11.82 4.51 3.51
N ALA A 285 -11.83 5.69 2.88
CA ALA A 285 -11.79 7.00 3.53
C ALA A 285 -12.88 7.21 4.61
N SER A 286 -13.73 6.23 4.89
CA SER A 286 -14.73 6.23 5.94
C SER A 286 -14.19 5.93 7.35
N GLU A 287 -12.97 5.42 7.51
CA GLU A 287 -12.37 5.19 8.85
C GLU A 287 -11.42 6.31 9.30
N ALA A 288 -11.01 7.19 8.39
CA ALA A 288 -10.33 8.44 8.71
C ALA A 288 -11.35 9.51 9.15
N SER A 289 -12.11 9.23 10.21
CA SER A 289 -12.90 10.25 10.89
C SER A 289 -12.03 11.07 11.84
N PHE A 290 -10.91 11.60 11.31
CA PHE A 290 -10.43 12.86 11.86
C PHE A 290 -11.53 13.87 11.56
N SER A 291 -11.93 14.69 12.53
CA SER A 291 -12.59 15.95 12.18
C SER A 291 -11.60 16.67 11.27
N LEU A 292 -11.78 16.59 9.94
CA LEU A 292 -10.92 17.23 8.95
C LEU A 292 -10.71 18.66 9.42
N ALA A 293 -9.52 18.93 9.96
CA ALA A 293 -9.15 20.30 10.22
C ALA A 293 -9.16 20.98 8.85
N ALA A 294 -9.77 22.17 8.77
CA ALA A 294 -9.92 22.87 7.52
C ALA A 294 -8.56 22.97 6.83
N ILE A 295 -8.46 22.44 5.59
CA ILE A 295 -7.25 22.54 4.79
C ILE A 295 -6.94 24.05 4.65
N PRO A 296 -5.74 24.50 5.06
CA PRO A 296 -5.42 25.92 5.07
C PRO A 296 -5.36 26.45 3.65
N GLY A 297 -6.03 27.56 3.37
CA GLY A 297 -6.02 28.18 2.04
C GLY A 297 -7.40 28.62 1.57
N PRO A 298 -7.52 29.05 0.30
CA PRO A 298 -8.77 29.51 -0.28
C PRO A 298 -9.88 28.47 -0.24
N ALA A 299 -9.57 27.18 -0.21
CA ALA A 299 -10.57 26.12 -0.12
C ALA A 299 -11.48 26.29 1.11
N ALA A 300 -10.92 26.60 2.29
CA ALA A 300 -11.69 26.82 3.51
C ALA A 300 -12.56 28.08 3.45
N ASP A 301 -11.99 29.19 2.95
CA ASP A 301 -12.71 30.45 2.75
C ASP A 301 -13.85 30.28 1.74
N LEU A 302 -13.61 29.52 0.66
CA LEU A 302 -14.61 29.17 -0.34
C LEU A 302 -15.68 28.27 0.24
N GLN A 303 -15.33 27.26 1.04
CA GLN A 303 -16.31 26.39 1.69
C GLN A 303 -17.26 27.21 2.57
N ALA A 304 -16.74 28.15 3.37
CA ALA A 304 -17.53 29.06 4.19
C ALA A 304 -18.39 30.01 3.35
N LEU A 305 -17.83 30.57 2.26
CA LEU A 305 -18.54 31.45 1.34
C LEU A 305 -19.68 30.72 0.63
N ILE A 306 -19.45 29.48 0.16
CA ILE A 306 -20.43 28.63 -0.49
C ILE A 306 -21.53 28.26 0.51
N TYR A 307 -21.17 27.87 1.74
CA TYR A 307 -22.13 27.58 2.80
C TYR A 307 -23.07 28.77 3.03
N LYS A 308 -22.50 29.97 3.21
CA LYS A 308 -23.28 31.20 3.37
C LYS A 308 -24.17 31.48 2.15
N ALA A 309 -23.64 31.35 0.94
CA ALA A 309 -24.39 31.57 -0.30
C ALA A 309 -25.55 30.59 -0.47
N VAL A 310 -25.35 29.33 -0.06
CA VAL A 310 -26.38 28.28 -0.02
C VAL A 310 -27.48 28.65 0.97
N CYS A 311 -27.13 29.15 2.16
CA CYS A 311 -28.10 29.63 3.15
C CYS A 311 -28.88 30.88 2.68
N GLU A 312 -28.22 31.79 1.96
CA GLU A 312 -28.80 33.06 1.49
C GLU A 312 -29.59 32.96 0.17
N ALA A 313 -29.35 31.92 -0.63
CA ALA A 313 -30.08 31.69 -1.88
C ALA A 313 -31.58 31.47 -1.58
N ARG A 314 -32.36 32.55 -1.59
CA ARG A 314 -33.81 32.55 -1.34
C ARG A 314 -34.51 31.66 -2.36
N PHE A 315 -34.96 30.48 -1.92
CA PHE A 315 -35.83 29.61 -2.71
C PHE A 315 -37.29 30.09 -2.59
N ASP A 316 -38.00 30.11 -3.71
CA ASP A 316 -39.34 30.70 -3.83
C ASP A 316 -40.37 30.17 -2.80
N SER A 317 -41.32 31.03 -2.42
CA SER A 317 -42.08 31.08 -1.14
C SER A 317 -42.91 29.84 -0.71
N ARG A 318 -43.17 28.85 -1.58
CA ARG A 318 -43.70 27.52 -1.17
C ARG A 318 -42.60 26.53 -0.72
N SER A 319 -41.35 26.81 -1.07
CA SER A 319 -40.16 25.98 -0.82
C SER A 319 -39.49 26.29 0.52
N ALA A 320 -39.73 27.48 1.10
CA ALA A 320 -39.06 27.94 2.31
C ALA A 320 -39.32 27.04 3.55
N ARG A 321 -40.52 26.43 3.65
CA ARG A 321 -40.85 25.48 4.72
C ARG A 321 -40.26 24.07 4.53
N ARG A 322 -39.85 23.69 3.31
CA ARG A 322 -39.08 22.44 3.05
C ARG A 322 -37.56 22.68 3.07
N ALA A 323 -37.11 23.87 2.70
CA ALA A 323 -35.70 24.27 2.69
C ALA A 323 -35.12 24.48 4.09
N ALA A 324 -35.96 24.77 5.10
CA ALA A 324 -35.54 24.81 6.51
C ALA A 324 -34.97 23.46 7.03
N GLY A 325 -35.20 22.34 6.31
CA GLY A 325 -34.69 21.01 6.65
C GLY A 325 -33.56 20.49 5.75
N VAL A 326 -33.08 21.27 4.77
CA VAL A 326 -31.98 20.87 3.86
C VAL A 326 -30.78 21.78 4.08
N CYS A 327 -30.19 21.69 5.27
CA CYS A 327 -28.90 22.32 5.55
C CYS A 327 -27.82 21.28 5.29
N ILE A 328 -27.06 21.40 4.20
CA ILE A 328 -25.81 20.64 4.05
C ILE A 328 -24.84 21.23 5.08
N PRO A 329 -24.32 20.43 6.04
CA PRO A 329 -23.29 20.90 6.96
C PRO A 329 -22.12 21.50 6.18
N GLN A 330 -21.55 22.62 6.64
CA GLN A 330 -20.43 23.28 5.95
C GLN A 330 -19.30 22.29 5.61
N LYS A 331 -18.99 21.38 6.54
CA LYS A 331 -17.97 20.34 6.39
C LYS A 331 -18.21 19.36 5.23
N ASP A 332 -19.46 19.21 4.78
CA ASP A 332 -19.86 18.30 3.70
C ASP A 332 -19.84 18.99 2.33
N ILE A 333 -19.53 20.30 2.28
CA ILE A 333 -19.31 21.03 1.03
C ILE A 333 -17.90 20.73 0.56
N HIS A 334 -17.78 19.99 -0.53
CA HIS A 334 -16.49 19.67 -1.13
C HIS A 334 -16.05 20.79 -2.08
N VAL A 335 -14.83 21.27 -1.89
CA VAL A 335 -14.16 22.24 -2.76
C VAL A 335 -12.83 21.62 -3.18
N GLU A 336 -12.60 21.53 -4.48
CA GLU A 336 -11.46 20.84 -5.06
C GLU A 336 -10.84 21.66 -6.21
N HIS A 337 -9.62 21.32 -6.62
CA HIS A 337 -9.06 21.86 -7.85
C HIS A 337 -9.63 21.14 -9.08
N PRO A 338 -10.11 21.84 -10.12
CA PRO A 338 -10.56 21.19 -11.33
C PRO A 338 -9.38 20.55 -12.08
N ALA A 339 -9.65 19.43 -12.76
CA ALA A 339 -8.63 18.73 -13.54
C ALA A 339 -8.04 19.56 -14.70
N GLN A 340 -8.79 20.54 -15.21
CA GLN A 340 -8.33 21.47 -16.23
C GLN A 340 -8.36 22.90 -15.70
N GLU A 341 -7.24 23.62 -15.79
CA GLU A 341 -7.12 25.02 -15.35
C GLU A 341 -8.06 25.98 -16.09
N ALA A 342 -8.53 25.59 -17.28
CA ALA A 342 -9.56 26.32 -18.03
C ALA A 342 -10.89 26.41 -17.27
N PHE A 343 -11.13 25.52 -16.31
CA PHE A 343 -12.30 25.53 -15.42
C PHE A 343 -12.05 26.27 -14.10
N GLY A 344 -10.93 27.00 -13.98
CA GLY A 344 -10.65 27.85 -12.83
C GLY A 344 -9.66 27.26 -11.84
N ASP A 345 -9.56 27.91 -10.70
CA ASP A 345 -8.65 27.56 -9.62
C ASP A 345 -9.31 26.55 -8.66
N TYR A 346 -10.63 26.64 -8.45
CA TYR A 346 -11.42 25.69 -7.67
C TYR A 346 -12.76 25.36 -8.32
N SER A 347 -13.33 24.22 -7.93
CA SER A 347 -14.67 23.79 -8.28
C SER A 347 -15.41 23.22 -7.08
N THR A 348 -16.74 23.21 -7.14
CA THR A 348 -17.59 22.44 -6.23
C THR A 348 -18.78 21.81 -6.96
N ASN A 349 -19.18 20.63 -6.52
CA ASN A 349 -20.36 19.91 -6.98
C ASN A 349 -21.59 20.13 -6.06
N VAL A 350 -21.54 21.07 -5.11
CA VAL A 350 -22.58 21.25 -4.07
C VAL A 350 -24.00 21.34 -4.63
N ALA A 351 -24.18 21.99 -5.78
CA ALA A 351 -25.49 22.12 -6.42
C ALA A 351 -26.03 20.77 -6.93
N LEU A 352 -25.17 19.85 -7.37
CA LEU A 352 -25.56 18.49 -7.78
C LEU A 352 -26.01 17.66 -6.58
N VAL A 353 -25.26 17.75 -5.47
CA VAL A 353 -25.58 17.08 -4.21
C VAL A 353 -26.94 17.55 -3.66
N MET A 354 -27.11 18.87 -3.57
CA MET A 354 -28.36 19.48 -3.11
C MET A 354 -29.54 19.22 -4.05
N ALA A 355 -29.32 19.20 -5.37
CA ALA A 355 -30.38 18.97 -6.35
C ALA A 355 -31.05 17.60 -6.17
N LYS A 356 -30.26 16.57 -5.85
CA LYS A 356 -30.75 15.23 -5.51
C LYS A 356 -31.66 15.26 -4.28
N GLN A 357 -31.28 16.00 -3.24
CA GLN A 357 -32.06 16.12 -1.99
C GLN A 357 -33.33 16.97 -2.18
N LEU A 358 -33.22 18.06 -2.93
CA LEU A 358 -34.30 19.02 -3.16
C LEU A 358 -35.24 18.64 -4.32
N LYS A 359 -34.90 17.59 -5.08
CA LYS A 359 -35.58 17.20 -6.33
C LYS A 359 -35.74 18.37 -7.30
N LYS A 360 -34.67 19.15 -7.47
CA LYS A 360 -34.61 20.33 -8.37
C LYS A 360 -33.60 20.12 -9.48
N ASN A 361 -33.67 20.94 -10.53
CA ASN A 361 -32.64 20.98 -11.57
C ASN A 361 -31.32 21.52 -10.99
N PRO A 362 -30.19 20.80 -11.07
CA PRO A 362 -28.94 21.23 -10.47
C PRO A 362 -28.35 22.50 -11.10
N LYS A 363 -28.57 22.74 -12.39
CA LYS A 363 -28.10 23.95 -13.06
C LYS A 363 -28.79 25.20 -12.51
N ILE A 364 -30.11 25.14 -12.30
CA ILE A 364 -30.88 26.25 -11.69
C ILE A 364 -30.35 26.54 -10.28
N LEU A 365 -30.02 25.50 -9.53
CA LEU A 365 -29.47 25.65 -8.19
C LEU A 365 -28.07 26.24 -8.22
N ALA A 366 -27.21 25.78 -9.12
CA ALA A 366 -25.89 26.35 -9.34
C ALA A 366 -25.97 27.82 -9.74
N ASP A 367 -26.87 28.20 -10.67
CA ASP A 367 -27.05 29.59 -11.08
C ASP A 367 -27.49 30.49 -9.91
N ALA A 368 -28.39 29.99 -9.05
CA ALA A 368 -28.82 30.72 -7.86
C ALA A 368 -27.68 30.91 -6.85
N ILE A 369 -26.88 29.86 -6.60
CA ILE A 369 -25.71 29.93 -5.72
C ILE A 369 -24.64 30.84 -6.31
N ALA A 370 -24.32 30.73 -7.61
CA ALA A 370 -23.37 31.58 -8.31
C ALA A 370 -23.77 33.06 -8.23
N LYS A 371 -25.06 33.37 -8.39
CA LYS A 371 -25.58 34.73 -8.24
C LYS A 371 -25.43 35.25 -6.81
N SER A 372 -25.73 34.42 -5.81
CA SER A 372 -25.54 34.74 -4.39
C SER A 372 -24.07 35.03 -4.07
N ILE A 373 -23.17 34.14 -4.51
CA ILE A 373 -21.71 34.34 -4.42
C ILE A 373 -21.29 35.61 -5.14
N GLY A 374 -21.83 35.87 -6.35
CA GLY A 374 -21.59 37.07 -7.15
C GLY A 374 -21.86 38.37 -6.39
N LEU A 375 -22.93 38.42 -5.60
CA LEU A 375 -23.25 39.56 -4.73
C LEU A 375 -22.30 39.68 -3.53
N LEU A 376 -21.70 38.57 -3.10
CA LEU A 376 -20.69 38.51 -2.04
C LEU A 376 -19.26 38.78 -2.57
N LEU A 377 -19.01 38.61 -3.88
CA LEU A 377 -17.69 38.83 -4.52
C LEU A 377 -17.15 40.24 -4.30
N THR A 378 -18.02 41.26 -4.36
CA THR A 378 -17.62 42.65 -4.10
C THR A 378 -17.10 42.88 -2.67
N LYS A 379 -17.38 41.94 -1.74
CA LYS A 379 -16.94 42.02 -0.33
C LYS A 379 -15.79 41.07 0.01
N SER A 380 -15.66 39.91 -0.66
CA SER A 380 -14.67 38.89 -0.27
C SER A 380 -13.23 39.23 -0.65
N GLY A 381 -13.02 40.03 -1.71
CA GLY A 381 -11.68 40.38 -2.19
C GLY A 381 -10.87 39.23 -2.82
N LEU A 382 -11.26 37.96 -2.61
CA LEU A 382 -10.54 36.74 -2.97
C LEU A 382 -10.73 36.32 -4.44
N LEU A 383 -11.95 36.44 -4.95
CA LEU A 383 -12.36 35.90 -6.25
C LEU A 383 -12.46 36.99 -7.32
N SER A 384 -12.04 36.67 -8.54
CA SER A 384 -12.26 37.49 -9.74
C SER A 384 -13.56 37.11 -10.45
N ARG A 385 -13.92 35.82 -10.44
CA ARG A 385 -15.08 35.29 -11.16
C ARG A 385 -15.59 33.99 -10.54
N VAL A 386 -16.90 33.76 -10.65
CA VAL A 386 -17.55 32.46 -10.49
C VAL A 386 -18.35 32.16 -11.77
N SER A 387 -18.38 30.90 -12.22
CA SER A 387 -19.29 30.49 -13.31
C SER A 387 -19.81 29.08 -13.14
N VAL A 388 -21.02 28.85 -13.64
CA VAL A 388 -21.63 27.52 -13.68
C VAL A 388 -21.17 26.77 -14.93
N ALA A 389 -20.80 25.50 -14.77
CA ALA A 389 -20.36 24.63 -15.85
C ALA A 389 -21.16 23.31 -15.87
N GLY A 390 -21.37 22.79 -17.08
CA GLY A 390 -21.99 21.49 -17.32
C GLY A 390 -23.33 21.30 -16.59
N PRO A 391 -23.53 20.19 -15.86
CA PRO A 391 -24.80 19.86 -15.21
C PRO A 391 -25.08 20.69 -13.95
N GLY A 392 -24.12 21.48 -13.45
CA GLY A 392 -24.28 22.28 -12.22
C GLY A 392 -23.01 22.43 -11.37
N PHE A 393 -21.82 22.31 -11.96
CA PHE A 393 -20.58 22.62 -11.24
C PHE A 393 -20.42 24.12 -11.09
N LEU A 394 -19.88 24.55 -9.95
CA LEU A 394 -19.53 25.94 -9.68
C LEU A 394 -18.02 26.07 -9.72
N ASN A 395 -17.52 26.83 -10.68
CA ASN A 395 -16.11 27.06 -10.92
C ASN A 395 -15.69 28.45 -10.46
N PHE A 396 -14.53 28.56 -9.84
CA PHE A 396 -14.04 29.78 -9.19
C PHE A 396 -12.66 30.17 -9.71
N TRP A 397 -12.47 31.45 -9.98
CA TRP A 397 -11.18 32.04 -10.32
C TRP A 397 -10.78 33.02 -9.22
N LEU A 398 -9.58 32.86 -8.70
CA LEU A 398 -8.97 33.78 -7.74
C LEU A 398 -8.58 35.09 -8.44
N LYS A 399 -8.37 36.15 -7.67
CA LYS A 399 -7.76 37.38 -8.18
C LYS A 399 -6.26 37.19 -8.36
N GLU A 400 -5.67 37.78 -9.40
CA GLU A 400 -4.23 37.71 -9.64
C GLU A 400 -3.40 38.25 -8.46
N ASP A 401 -3.88 39.29 -7.78
CA ASP A 401 -3.25 39.85 -6.59
C ASP A 401 -3.14 38.84 -5.42
N TYR A 402 -4.00 37.82 -5.38
CA TYR A 402 -3.84 36.73 -4.42
C TYR A 402 -2.55 35.93 -4.69
N PHE A 403 -2.27 35.58 -5.95
CA PHE A 403 -1.07 34.81 -6.30
C PHE A 403 0.22 35.58 -5.99
N PHE A 404 0.25 36.88 -6.27
CA PHE A 404 1.39 37.73 -5.93
C PHE A 404 1.61 37.84 -4.41
N LYS A 405 0.52 37.96 -3.63
CA LYS A 405 0.61 37.90 -2.16
C LYS A 405 1.21 36.58 -1.69
N GLN A 406 0.82 35.45 -2.28
CA GLN A 406 1.37 34.14 -1.91
C GLN A 406 2.85 34.00 -2.29
N THR A 407 3.28 34.56 -3.42
CA THR A 407 4.71 34.65 -3.78
C THR A 407 5.49 35.43 -2.72
N ASN A 408 4.99 36.59 -2.29
CA ASN A 408 5.62 37.39 -1.25
C ASN A 408 5.60 36.69 0.12
N SER A 409 4.51 36.02 0.47
CA SER A 409 4.41 35.21 1.69
C SER A 409 5.45 34.10 1.70
N ALA A 410 5.64 33.39 0.59
CA ALA A 410 6.66 32.35 0.50
C ALA A 410 8.06 32.93 0.79
N ILE A 411 8.41 34.06 0.18
CA ILE A 411 9.71 34.71 0.41
C ILE A 411 9.87 35.23 1.84
N SER A 412 8.80 35.77 2.43
CA SER A 412 8.84 36.45 3.73
C SER A 412 8.82 35.46 4.89
N LEU A 413 7.95 34.45 4.81
CA LEU A 413 7.81 33.39 5.82
C LEU A 413 8.94 32.36 5.72
N LYS A 414 9.58 32.24 4.56
CA LYS A 414 10.67 31.30 4.31
C LYS A 414 10.31 29.87 4.70
N GLU A 415 11.02 29.28 5.66
CA GLU A 415 10.80 27.93 6.18
C GLU A 415 9.37 27.74 6.75
N ASP A 416 8.72 28.80 7.23
CA ASP A 416 7.38 28.74 7.80
C ASP A 416 6.27 28.72 6.72
N PHE A 417 6.58 29.02 5.46
CA PHE A 417 5.58 28.95 4.38
C PHE A 417 5.17 27.50 4.14
N GLY A 418 3.87 27.23 4.18
CA GLY A 418 3.30 25.88 4.10
C GLY A 418 2.96 25.26 5.46
N THR A 419 3.43 25.86 6.56
CA THR A 419 3.08 25.42 7.91
C THR A 419 1.71 25.92 8.35
N ASN A 420 1.08 25.20 9.29
CA ASN A 420 -0.16 25.62 9.94
C ASN A 420 -0.21 25.08 11.38
N LYS A 421 -1.30 25.38 12.10
CA LYS A 421 -1.50 25.01 13.50
C LYS A 421 -2.69 24.09 13.73
N THR A 422 -3.11 23.35 12.71
CA THR A 422 -4.30 22.49 12.79
C THR A 422 -4.16 21.36 13.81
N GLY A 423 -2.93 20.91 14.07
CA GLY A 423 -2.60 19.91 15.08
C GLY A 423 -2.78 20.39 16.53
N ASN A 424 -2.88 21.70 16.78
CA ASN A 424 -3.09 22.28 18.11
C ASN A 424 -2.13 21.75 19.20
N SER A 425 -0.88 21.45 18.83
CA SER A 425 0.14 20.87 19.72
C SER A 425 -0.29 19.54 20.37
N LYS A 426 -1.20 18.80 19.73
CA LYS A 426 -1.50 17.42 20.14
C LYS A 426 -0.23 16.59 20.02
N LYS A 427 -0.01 15.77 21.04
CA LYS A 427 1.16 14.91 21.13
C LYS A 427 0.95 13.62 20.35
N VAL A 428 1.95 13.24 19.55
CA VAL A 428 1.90 12.11 18.64
C VAL A 428 3.06 11.18 18.94
N ALA A 429 2.78 9.92 19.28
CA ALA A 429 3.79 8.88 19.30
C ALA A 429 3.86 8.23 17.91
N LEU A 430 4.88 8.58 17.13
CA LEU A 430 5.16 8.00 15.83
C LEU A 430 6.20 6.89 15.97
N GLU A 431 5.79 5.65 15.84
CA GLU A 431 6.69 4.50 15.90
C GLU A 431 7.05 4.02 14.49
N HIS A 432 8.35 3.93 14.20
CA HIS A 432 8.85 3.47 12.92
C HIS A 432 10.26 2.85 13.01
N THR A 433 10.75 2.32 11.88
CA THR A 433 11.99 1.56 11.73
C THR A 433 11.97 0.20 12.44
N ASN A 434 11.89 0.17 13.78
CA ASN A 434 11.71 -1.02 14.62
C ASN A 434 12.48 -2.28 14.16
N VAL A 435 13.73 -2.12 13.75
CA VAL A 435 14.51 -3.25 13.26
C VAL A 435 15.12 -3.97 14.45
N ASN A 436 14.92 -5.29 14.49
CA ASN A 436 15.56 -6.12 15.49
C ASN A 436 17.09 -5.93 15.42
N PRO A 437 17.77 -5.77 16.57
CA PRO A 437 19.20 -5.50 16.61
C PRO A 437 20.01 -6.79 16.41
N ASN A 438 19.75 -7.50 15.32
CA ASN A 438 20.37 -8.79 14.98
C ASN A 438 21.25 -8.72 13.71
N LYS A 439 21.10 -7.67 12.90
CA LYS A 439 21.78 -7.48 11.61
C LYS A 439 21.70 -6.02 11.12
N ALA A 440 22.44 -5.72 10.06
CA ALA A 440 22.39 -4.45 9.33
C ALA A 440 21.00 -4.11 8.74
N LEU A 441 20.69 -2.82 8.66
CA LEU A 441 19.53 -2.30 7.93
C LEU A 441 19.62 -2.62 6.44
N HIS A 442 18.49 -3.02 5.83
CA HIS A 442 18.37 -3.19 4.38
C HIS A 442 17.36 -2.21 3.79
N ILE A 443 17.28 -2.10 2.46
CA ILE A 443 16.42 -1.14 1.75
C ILE A 443 14.94 -1.17 2.20
N GLY A 444 14.41 -2.35 2.54
CA GLY A 444 13.04 -2.49 3.03
C GLY A 444 12.80 -1.79 4.38
N HIS A 445 13.79 -1.80 5.28
CA HIS A 445 13.76 -1.03 6.53
C HIS A 445 13.94 0.46 6.25
N LEU A 446 14.77 0.80 5.26
CA LEU A 446 14.98 2.18 4.87
C LEU A 446 13.69 2.84 4.36
N ARG A 447 12.85 2.13 3.59
CA ARG A 447 11.54 2.67 3.18
C ARG A 447 10.67 3.04 4.38
N ASN A 448 10.63 2.19 5.40
CA ASN A 448 9.92 2.48 6.64
C ASN A 448 10.45 3.79 7.27
N GLY A 449 11.76 3.88 7.49
CA GLY A 449 12.39 5.09 8.04
C GLY A 449 12.13 6.36 7.21
N CYS A 450 12.24 6.28 5.88
CA CYS A 450 11.97 7.41 4.98
C CYS A 450 10.52 7.91 5.09
N ILE A 451 9.54 7.00 5.11
CA ILE A 451 8.13 7.35 5.27
C ILE A 451 7.91 7.94 6.67
N GLY A 452 8.47 7.30 7.71
CA GLY A 452 8.39 7.77 9.10
C GLY A 452 8.85 9.21 9.24
N GLN A 453 10.04 9.53 8.74
CA GLN A 453 10.52 10.91 8.78
C GLN A 453 9.65 11.88 7.97
N ALA A 454 9.16 11.48 6.79
CA ALA A 454 8.28 12.37 6.02
C ALA A 454 6.98 12.65 6.78
N ILE A 455 6.42 11.65 7.47
CA ILE A 455 5.24 11.82 8.33
C ILE A 455 5.55 12.70 9.55
N GLU A 456 6.67 12.49 10.23
CA GLU A 456 7.17 13.35 11.33
C GLU A 456 7.13 14.82 10.89
N ARG A 457 7.86 15.15 9.82
CA ARG A 457 8.01 16.54 9.36
C ARG A 457 6.70 17.13 8.83
N LEU A 458 5.89 16.34 8.13
CA LEU A 458 4.59 16.80 7.64
C LEU A 458 3.64 17.11 8.80
N TRP A 459 3.63 16.28 9.84
CA TRP A 459 2.78 16.50 11.01
C TRP A 459 3.29 17.66 11.87
N GLU A 460 4.61 17.78 12.10
CA GLU A 460 5.20 18.96 12.76
C GLU A 460 4.86 20.26 12.01
N ALA A 461 4.93 20.26 10.67
CA ALA A 461 4.53 21.40 9.85
C ALA A 461 3.04 21.75 9.96
N ASN A 462 2.19 20.81 10.38
CA ASN A 462 0.78 21.04 10.67
C ASN A 462 0.52 21.38 12.16
N GLY A 463 1.58 21.52 12.97
CA GLY A 463 1.51 21.97 14.36
C GLY A 463 1.24 20.86 15.38
N TYR A 464 1.57 19.60 15.06
CA TYR A 464 1.61 18.50 16.01
C TYR A 464 2.96 18.46 16.75
N ASP A 465 2.96 17.91 17.97
CA ASP A 465 4.17 17.60 18.73
C ASP A 465 4.50 16.12 18.53
N VAL A 466 5.46 15.81 17.66
CA VAL A 466 5.75 14.43 17.23
C VAL A 466 6.94 13.88 17.99
N GLU A 467 6.69 12.82 18.77
CA GLU A 467 7.70 11.98 19.41
C GLU A 467 7.95 10.74 18.56
N VAL A 468 9.16 10.62 18.02
CA VAL A 468 9.59 9.49 17.21
C VAL A 468 10.14 8.37 18.09
N GLN A 469 9.48 7.22 18.06
CA GLN A 469 9.79 6.04 18.85
C GLN A 469 10.45 4.95 17.99
N TYR A 470 11.53 4.36 18.51
CA TYR A 470 12.16 3.16 17.95
C TYR A 470 12.04 2.02 18.97
N TYR A 471 11.19 1.03 18.66
CA TYR A 471 11.09 -0.20 19.45
C TYR A 471 12.23 -1.17 19.11
N VAL A 472 12.94 -1.64 20.14
CA VAL A 472 14.12 -2.50 20.04
C VAL A 472 13.83 -3.84 20.74
N ASP A 473 13.61 -4.89 19.95
CA ASP A 473 13.43 -6.25 20.47
C ASP A 473 14.78 -6.93 20.71
N ASP A 474 15.37 -6.68 21.88
CA ASP A 474 16.61 -7.30 22.34
C ASP A 474 16.43 -8.67 23.01
N THR A 475 15.19 -9.16 23.09
CA THR A 475 14.87 -10.47 23.71
C THR A 475 14.36 -11.51 22.71
N GLY A 476 14.06 -11.09 21.48
CA GLY A 476 13.45 -11.92 20.46
C GLY A 476 14.39 -12.95 19.81
N GLU A 477 13.77 -13.90 19.13
CA GLU A 477 14.47 -15.05 18.51
C GLU A 477 15.58 -14.66 17.54
N GLN A 478 15.45 -13.52 16.87
CA GLN A 478 16.42 -13.11 15.84
C GLN A 478 17.75 -12.71 16.46
N VAL A 479 17.72 -11.96 17.57
CA VAL A 479 18.92 -11.56 18.32
C VAL A 479 19.54 -12.78 18.98
N ALA A 480 18.73 -13.66 19.58
CA ALA A 480 19.20 -14.92 20.14
C ALA A 480 19.91 -15.79 19.09
N GLY A 481 19.42 -15.81 17.84
CA GLY A 481 20.08 -16.48 16.72
C GLY A 481 21.46 -15.91 16.42
N THR A 482 21.58 -14.59 16.28
CA THR A 482 22.89 -13.93 16.07
C THR A 482 23.85 -14.19 17.23
N VAL A 483 23.37 -14.11 18.48
CA VAL A 483 24.18 -14.42 19.68
C VAL A 483 24.68 -15.86 19.66
N LEU A 484 23.82 -16.82 19.29
CA LEU A 484 24.22 -18.22 19.13
C LEU A 484 25.36 -18.33 18.11
N ALA A 485 25.19 -17.71 16.94
CA ALA A 485 26.19 -17.73 15.87
C ALA A 485 27.55 -17.17 16.33
N LEU A 486 27.54 -16.03 17.02
CA LEU A 486 28.75 -15.38 17.54
C LEU A 486 29.48 -16.21 18.58
N ARG A 487 28.75 -17.03 19.36
CA ARG A 487 29.34 -17.91 20.38
C ARG A 487 29.80 -19.25 19.82
N THR A 488 29.24 -19.73 18.71
CA THR A 488 29.50 -21.10 18.22
C THR A 488 30.33 -21.18 16.95
N LEU A 489 30.26 -20.21 16.03
CA LEU A 489 30.86 -20.36 14.70
C LEU A 489 32.38 -20.07 14.65
N ASP A 490 32.98 -19.54 15.72
CA ASP A 490 34.39 -19.09 15.79
C ASP A 490 34.87 -18.30 14.55
N ILE A 491 33.99 -17.47 13.99
CA ILE A 491 34.30 -16.52 12.92
C ILE A 491 34.53 -15.15 13.57
N LYS A 492 35.54 -14.42 13.10
CA LYS A 492 35.82 -13.04 13.52
C LYS A 492 35.48 -12.07 12.39
N PRO A 493 35.02 -10.85 12.72
CA PRO A 493 34.81 -9.81 11.71
C PRO A 493 36.13 -9.50 11.00
N THR A 494 36.04 -9.20 9.72
CA THR A 494 37.20 -8.72 8.96
C THR A 494 37.64 -7.34 9.47
N PRO A 495 38.94 -7.00 9.42
CA PRO A 495 39.42 -5.69 9.86
C PRO A 495 38.71 -4.55 9.12
N GLY A 496 38.05 -3.66 9.87
CA GLY A 496 37.30 -2.52 9.31
C GLY A 496 35.85 -2.81 8.92
N GLU A 497 35.39 -4.06 9.04
CA GLU A 497 33.99 -4.42 8.84
C GLU A 497 33.11 -3.87 9.97
N LYS A 498 31.96 -3.26 9.61
CA LYS A 498 30.96 -2.86 10.59
C LYS A 498 30.38 -4.08 11.30
N PHE A 499 30.04 -3.95 12.57
CA PHE A 499 29.58 -5.09 13.36
C PHE A 499 28.17 -5.55 12.97
N ASP A 500 27.30 -4.65 12.54
CA ASP A 500 25.98 -4.97 11.97
C ASP A 500 26.07 -5.76 10.65
N HIS A 501 27.06 -5.46 9.80
CA HIS A 501 27.36 -6.21 8.56
C HIS A 501 27.85 -7.62 8.89
N PHE A 502 28.82 -7.72 9.80
CA PHE A 502 29.29 -9.02 10.27
C PHE A 502 28.15 -9.86 10.88
N SER A 503 27.29 -9.21 11.67
CA SER A 503 26.12 -9.85 12.28
C SER A 503 25.08 -10.31 11.26
N TRP A 504 24.94 -9.62 10.13
CA TRP A 504 24.11 -10.08 9.00
C TRP A 504 24.55 -11.44 8.48
N ASP A 505 25.85 -11.61 8.25
CA ASP A 505 26.42 -12.87 7.76
C ASP A 505 26.29 -13.98 8.79
N MET A 506 26.56 -13.69 10.07
CA MET A 506 26.42 -14.66 11.15
C MET A 506 24.97 -15.12 11.31
N TYR A 507 24.02 -14.19 11.22
CA TYR A 507 22.59 -14.48 11.26
C TYR A 507 22.15 -15.37 10.09
N ALA A 508 22.62 -15.10 8.86
CA ALA A 508 22.27 -15.91 7.70
C ALA A 508 22.83 -17.34 7.82
N ARG A 509 24.07 -17.50 8.30
CA ARG A 509 24.71 -18.81 8.48
C ARG A 509 23.98 -19.67 9.49
N ILE A 510 23.71 -19.13 10.69
CA ILE A 510 23.03 -19.90 11.74
C ILE A 510 21.59 -20.22 11.36
N ALA A 511 20.91 -19.34 10.61
CA ALA A 511 19.55 -19.57 10.15
C ALA A 511 19.44 -20.78 9.20
N GLN A 512 20.43 -20.98 8.32
CA GLN A 512 20.49 -22.15 7.43
C GLN A 512 20.72 -23.46 8.20
N MET A 513 21.39 -23.41 9.35
CA MET A 513 21.63 -24.60 10.18
C MET A 513 20.36 -25.09 10.90
N TYR A 514 19.36 -24.23 11.13
CA TYR A 514 18.12 -24.64 11.81
C TYR A 514 17.34 -25.73 11.07
N GLU A 515 17.47 -25.81 9.74
CA GLU A 515 16.75 -26.79 8.92
C GLU A 515 17.34 -28.21 9.06
N THR A 516 18.60 -28.32 9.48
CA THR A 516 19.35 -29.58 9.45
C THR A 516 19.95 -29.99 10.80
N ASP A 517 19.97 -29.10 11.79
CA ASP A 517 20.62 -29.32 13.08
C ASP A 517 19.67 -29.02 14.26
N ALA A 518 19.13 -30.10 14.85
CA ALA A 518 18.24 -30.02 16.02
C ALA A 518 18.96 -29.53 17.29
N GLU A 519 20.28 -29.76 17.42
CA GLU A 519 21.06 -29.29 18.58
C GLU A 519 21.19 -27.76 18.55
N VAL A 520 21.39 -27.18 17.37
CA VAL A 520 21.43 -25.73 17.18
C VAL A 520 20.08 -25.10 17.55
N VAL A 521 18.95 -25.73 17.19
CA VAL A 521 17.62 -25.27 17.58
C VAL A 521 17.44 -25.30 19.10
N GLN A 522 17.88 -26.37 19.77
CA GLN A 522 17.82 -26.47 21.24
C GLN A 522 18.69 -25.40 21.92
N LYS A 523 19.91 -25.16 21.43
CA LYS A 523 20.78 -24.09 21.96
C LYS A 523 20.17 -22.71 21.80
N LYS A 524 19.47 -22.45 20.69
CA LYS A 524 18.72 -21.19 20.50
C LYS A 524 17.63 -21.03 21.57
N GLN A 525 16.87 -22.10 21.84
CA GLN A 525 15.83 -22.07 22.87
C GLN A 525 16.41 -21.85 24.28
N GLN A 526 17.58 -22.43 24.57
CA GLN A 526 18.27 -22.16 25.84
C GLN A 526 18.69 -20.69 25.96
N ILE A 527 19.26 -20.10 24.90
CA ILE A 527 19.62 -18.67 24.89
C ILE A 527 18.38 -17.80 25.11
N LEU A 528 17.26 -18.09 24.44
CA LEU A 528 16.00 -17.36 24.66
C LEU A 528 15.55 -17.42 26.12
N HIS A 529 15.59 -18.61 26.71
CA HIS A 529 15.25 -18.80 28.11
C HIS A 529 16.16 -17.99 29.05
N ASP A 530 17.47 -18.03 28.82
CA ASP A 530 18.44 -17.30 29.63
C ASP A 530 18.26 -15.77 29.47
N VAL A 531 17.95 -15.29 28.26
CA VAL A 531 17.67 -13.88 28.00
C VAL A 531 16.40 -13.42 28.72
N GLU A 532 15.33 -14.23 28.71
CA GLU A 532 14.09 -13.94 29.42
C GLU A 532 14.26 -13.94 30.95
N GLN A 533 15.07 -14.86 31.50
CA GLN A 533 15.39 -14.87 32.93
C GLN A 533 16.13 -13.60 33.38
N GLY A 534 17.00 -13.08 32.52
CA GLY A 534 17.85 -11.94 32.83
C GLY A 534 18.91 -12.24 33.91
N ASN A 535 19.70 -11.22 34.26
CA ASN A 535 20.73 -11.27 35.33
C ASN A 535 21.74 -12.43 35.20
N ASN A 536 22.11 -12.80 33.98
CA ASN A 536 23.11 -13.82 33.68
C ASN A 536 24.01 -13.38 32.51
N GLU A 537 25.13 -14.09 32.32
CA GLU A 537 26.13 -13.78 31.30
C GLU A 537 25.53 -13.76 29.87
N ILE A 538 24.59 -14.65 29.57
CA ILE A 538 23.96 -14.72 28.24
C ILE A 538 23.09 -13.48 27.98
N ALA A 539 22.29 -13.06 28.97
CA ALA A 539 21.46 -11.87 28.87
C ALA A 539 22.31 -10.59 28.73
N GLU A 540 23.40 -10.46 29.49
CA GLU A 540 24.35 -9.34 29.39
C GLU A 540 25.08 -9.31 28.03
N PHE A 541 25.53 -10.47 27.57
CA PHE A 541 26.16 -10.61 26.25
C PHE A 541 25.17 -10.28 25.11
N THR A 542 23.92 -10.71 25.26
CA THR A 542 22.85 -10.41 24.29
C THR A 542 22.56 -8.92 24.24
N LYS A 543 22.40 -8.26 25.40
CA LYS A 543 22.16 -6.81 25.47
C LYS A 543 23.31 -6.01 24.87
N SER A 544 24.56 -6.37 25.19
CA SER A 544 25.74 -5.68 24.64
C SER A 544 25.90 -5.88 23.14
N THR A 545 25.62 -7.10 22.63
CA THR A 545 25.56 -7.39 21.18
C THR A 545 24.50 -6.55 20.49
N ALA A 546 23.28 -6.51 21.06
CA ALA A 546 22.17 -5.72 20.54
C ALA A 546 22.50 -4.21 20.50
N ILE A 547 23.10 -3.66 21.55
CA ILE A 547 23.55 -2.25 21.59
C ILE A 547 24.56 -1.95 20.48
N ARG A 548 25.53 -2.84 20.26
CA ARG A 548 26.56 -2.64 19.23
C ARG A 548 25.98 -2.66 17.83
N ILE A 549 25.09 -3.60 17.53
CA ILE A 549 24.39 -3.69 16.24
C ILE A 549 23.48 -2.46 16.06
N LEU A 550 22.74 -2.07 17.09
CA LEU A 550 21.88 -0.89 17.05
C LEU A 550 22.68 0.38 16.79
N TYR A 551 23.84 0.55 17.42
CA TYR A 551 24.71 1.71 17.21
C TYR A 551 25.13 1.85 15.75
N ASP A 552 25.58 0.76 15.11
CA ASP A 552 25.94 0.75 13.70
C ASP A 552 24.73 1.01 12.77
N ASN A 553 23.54 0.51 13.15
CA ASN A 553 22.30 0.82 12.46
C ASN A 553 21.92 2.31 12.60
N LEU A 554 22.14 2.92 13.76
CA LEU A 554 21.88 4.34 13.99
C LEU A 554 22.84 5.23 13.15
N ILE A 555 24.09 4.83 12.95
CA ILE A 555 25.01 5.51 12.00
C ILE A 555 24.41 5.48 10.59
N THR A 556 23.93 4.32 10.14
CA THR A 556 23.28 4.19 8.83
C THR A 556 22.03 5.07 8.76
N CYS A 557 21.19 5.09 9.80
CA CYS A 557 20.03 5.98 9.91
C CYS A 557 20.43 7.46 9.76
N HIS A 558 21.49 7.88 10.44
CA HIS A 558 22.00 9.25 10.40
C HIS A 558 22.41 9.70 9.00
N TRP A 559 23.01 8.82 8.21
CA TRP A 559 23.38 9.14 6.82
C TRP A 559 22.16 9.44 5.93
N PHE A 560 20.99 8.91 6.28
CA PHE A 560 19.71 9.25 5.67
C PHE A 560 18.94 10.36 6.42
N GLY A 561 19.54 10.92 7.47
CA GLY A 561 18.99 11.94 8.35
C GLY A 561 17.88 11.44 9.27
N LEU A 562 17.77 10.13 9.50
CA LEU A 562 16.72 9.53 10.34
C LEU A 562 17.13 9.62 11.82
N ASP A 563 16.46 10.49 12.56
CA ASP A 563 16.71 10.75 13.98
C ASP A 563 15.49 10.31 14.81
N TYR A 564 15.72 9.89 16.06
CA TYR A 564 14.67 9.36 16.96
C TYR A 564 14.68 10.12 18.29
N ASP A 565 13.54 10.18 18.98
CA ASP A 565 13.46 10.79 20.31
C ASP A 565 13.70 9.77 21.42
N VAL A 566 13.24 8.52 21.23
CA VAL A 566 13.40 7.47 22.23
C VAL A 566 13.58 6.07 21.65
N LEU A 567 14.52 5.33 22.24
CA LEU A 567 14.66 3.88 22.10
C LEU A 567 13.88 3.16 23.21
N ILE A 568 13.00 2.25 22.85
CA ILE A 568 12.18 1.48 23.79
C ILE A 568 12.57 0.01 23.70
N TRP A 569 13.15 -0.53 24.77
CA TRP A 569 13.68 -1.90 24.76
C TRP A 569 12.67 -2.91 25.31
N GLU A 570 12.48 -4.03 24.61
CA GLU A 570 11.60 -5.12 25.06
C GLU A 570 12.04 -5.66 26.43
N SER A 571 13.35 -5.79 26.67
CA SER A 571 13.83 -6.21 27.99
C SER A 571 13.47 -5.24 29.12
N ASP A 572 13.36 -3.93 28.85
CA ASP A 572 12.87 -2.96 29.84
C ASP A 572 11.36 -3.04 30.01
N ILE A 573 10.59 -3.29 28.94
CA ILE A 573 9.13 -3.53 28.99
C ILE A 573 8.83 -4.71 29.93
N VAL A 574 9.58 -5.81 29.78
CA VAL A 574 9.44 -7.01 30.60
C VAL A 574 9.80 -6.71 32.06
N ARG A 575 10.94 -6.07 32.32
CA ARG A 575 11.40 -5.74 33.69
C ARG A 575 10.50 -4.74 34.41
N LEU A 576 9.90 -3.79 33.69
CA LEU A 576 8.93 -2.84 34.25
C LEU A 576 7.65 -3.55 34.75
N GLY A 577 7.38 -4.76 34.27
CA GLY A 577 6.14 -5.48 34.57
C GLY A 577 4.94 -4.89 33.84
N LEU A 578 5.15 -4.33 32.64
CA LEU A 578 4.14 -3.60 31.88
C LEU A 578 2.91 -4.46 31.60
N TRP A 579 3.14 -5.70 31.17
CA TRP A 579 2.09 -6.68 30.94
C TRP A 579 1.32 -7.01 32.23
N GLN A 580 2.01 -7.24 33.35
CA GLN A 580 1.38 -7.60 34.62
C GLN A 580 0.43 -6.49 35.08
N LYS A 581 0.84 -5.23 34.91
CA LYS A 581 -0.01 -4.07 35.19
C LYS A 581 -1.21 -4.00 34.25
N ALA A 582 -0.99 -4.09 32.94
CA ALA A 582 -2.09 -4.06 31.97
C ALA A 582 -3.08 -5.21 32.22
N PHE A 583 -2.57 -6.42 32.43
CA PHE A 583 -3.38 -7.61 32.67
C PHE A 583 -4.21 -7.53 33.95
N SER A 584 -3.74 -6.82 34.99
CA SER A 584 -4.57 -6.55 36.17
C SER A 584 -5.84 -5.77 35.81
N VAL A 585 -5.74 -4.78 34.92
CA VAL A 585 -6.87 -4.00 34.41
C VAL A 585 -7.76 -4.85 33.49
N LEU A 586 -7.16 -5.66 32.62
CA LEU A 586 -7.90 -6.54 31.71
C LEU A 586 -8.82 -7.49 32.50
N LYS A 587 -8.32 -8.10 33.58
CA LYS A 587 -9.08 -9.07 34.39
C LYS A 587 -10.33 -8.51 35.07
N GLU A 588 -10.40 -7.19 35.25
CA GLU A 588 -11.56 -6.53 35.86
C GLU A 588 -12.66 -6.22 34.84
N ASN A 589 -12.36 -6.32 33.54
CA ASN A 589 -13.28 -5.96 32.47
C ASN A 589 -14.02 -7.19 31.92
N ALA A 590 -15.35 -7.08 31.80
CA ALA A 590 -16.21 -8.19 31.39
C ALA A 590 -15.92 -8.74 29.98
N ALA A 591 -15.31 -7.97 29.08
CA ALA A 591 -14.94 -8.43 27.75
C ALA A 591 -13.74 -9.39 27.74
N PHE A 592 -12.97 -9.46 28.83
CA PHE A 592 -11.79 -10.30 28.96
C PHE A 592 -12.08 -11.44 29.93
N VAL A 593 -12.26 -12.64 29.37
CA VAL A 593 -12.79 -13.78 30.10
C VAL A 593 -11.76 -14.89 30.17
N PHE A 594 -11.64 -15.51 31.34
CA PHE A 594 -10.94 -16.79 31.49
C PHE A 594 -11.90 -17.93 31.16
N GLU A 595 -11.63 -18.65 30.08
CA GLU A 595 -12.44 -19.81 29.68
C GLU A 595 -12.01 -21.06 30.47
N LYS A 596 -12.94 -21.68 31.18
CA LYS A 596 -12.68 -22.93 31.92
C LYS A 596 -12.93 -24.18 31.08
N GLU A 597 -13.80 -24.07 30.08
CA GLU A 597 -14.31 -25.18 29.28
C GLU A 597 -14.43 -24.76 27.80
N GLY A 598 -14.56 -25.73 26.90
CA GLY A 598 -14.65 -25.47 25.46
C GLY A 598 -13.30 -25.37 24.75
N LYS A 599 -13.31 -24.87 23.51
CA LYS A 599 -12.14 -24.90 22.61
C LYS A 599 -10.95 -24.06 23.07
N ASN A 600 -11.14 -23.04 23.91
CA ASN A 600 -10.06 -22.27 24.52
C ASN A 600 -9.98 -22.46 26.05
N ALA A 601 -10.36 -23.64 26.56
CA ALA A 601 -10.23 -23.96 27.98
C ALA A 601 -8.80 -23.68 28.49
N GLY A 602 -8.71 -22.97 29.61
CA GLY A 602 -7.48 -22.50 30.23
C GLY A 602 -6.93 -21.18 29.68
N CYS A 603 -7.52 -20.60 28.62
CA CYS A 603 -7.05 -19.36 28.02
C CYS A 603 -7.76 -18.12 28.58
N TRP A 604 -7.09 -16.97 28.52
CA TRP A 604 -7.76 -15.67 28.57
C TRP A 604 -8.10 -15.22 27.16
N VAL A 605 -9.35 -14.81 26.94
CA VAL A 605 -9.89 -14.42 25.64
C VAL A 605 -10.61 -13.08 25.71
N ILE A 606 -10.52 -12.31 24.63
CA ILE A 606 -11.42 -11.20 24.34
C ILE A 606 -12.67 -11.79 23.70
N LYS A 607 -13.83 -11.53 24.30
CA LYS A 607 -15.13 -12.00 23.83
C LYS A 607 -15.67 -11.12 22.71
N ASP A 608 -15.80 -11.67 21.51
CA ASP A 608 -16.15 -10.87 20.32
C ASP A 608 -17.55 -10.25 20.43
N GLU A 609 -18.51 -11.02 20.95
CA GLU A 609 -19.89 -10.56 21.19
C GLU A 609 -19.92 -9.31 22.08
N LEU A 610 -19.08 -9.26 23.11
CA LEU A 610 -18.96 -8.13 24.05
C LEU A 610 -18.21 -6.94 23.45
N THR A 611 -17.67 -7.10 22.25
CA THR A 611 -16.96 -6.05 21.50
C THR A 611 -17.69 -5.62 20.23
N GLY A 612 -18.91 -6.13 20.01
CA GLY A 612 -19.75 -5.79 18.86
C GLY A 612 -19.51 -6.64 17.61
N GLY A 613 -18.89 -7.82 17.74
CA GLY A 613 -18.74 -8.79 16.65
C GLY A 613 -17.70 -8.44 15.59
N VAL A 614 -16.77 -7.53 15.90
CA VAL A 614 -15.82 -6.95 14.94
C VAL A 614 -14.56 -7.82 14.78
N LEU A 615 -14.27 -8.70 15.73
CA LEU A 615 -13.06 -9.55 15.73
C LEU A 615 -13.21 -10.81 14.87
N GLY A 616 -14.43 -11.15 14.45
CA GLY A 616 -14.72 -12.38 13.70
C GLY A 616 -14.52 -13.63 14.55
N GLY A 617 -14.91 -13.55 15.82
CA GLY A 617 -14.78 -14.59 16.85
C GLY A 617 -13.80 -14.24 17.97
N ASP A 618 -13.94 -14.94 19.10
CA ASP A 618 -13.13 -14.75 20.30
C ASP A 618 -11.63 -14.81 20.02
N LYS A 619 -10.86 -13.94 20.68
CA LYS A 619 -9.40 -13.84 20.50
C LYS A 619 -8.67 -14.17 21.78
N VAL A 620 -7.86 -15.23 21.75
CA VAL A 620 -6.95 -15.59 22.85
C VAL A 620 -5.92 -14.49 23.02
N ILE A 621 -5.68 -14.04 24.26
CA ILE A 621 -4.61 -13.11 24.64
C ILE A 621 -3.58 -13.74 25.57
N VAL A 622 -3.97 -14.79 26.32
CA VAL A 622 -3.08 -15.65 27.12
C VAL A 622 -3.46 -17.10 26.87
N ARG A 623 -2.48 -17.93 26.52
CA ARG A 623 -2.67 -19.36 26.32
C ARG A 623 -2.83 -20.10 27.65
N SER A 624 -3.30 -21.35 27.59
CA SER A 624 -3.50 -22.22 28.75
C SER A 624 -2.21 -22.55 29.53
N ASN A 625 -1.06 -22.47 28.88
CA ASN A 625 0.26 -22.60 29.50
C ASN A 625 0.78 -21.28 30.13
N GLY A 626 -0.02 -20.21 30.13
CA GLY A 626 0.35 -18.90 30.66
C GLY A 626 1.14 -18.00 29.69
N THR A 627 1.46 -18.46 28.48
CA THR A 627 2.17 -17.66 27.48
C THR A 627 1.28 -16.51 26.97
N VAL A 628 1.79 -15.29 27.07
CA VAL A 628 1.18 -14.07 26.51
C VAL A 628 1.46 -14.03 25.02
N ILE A 629 0.42 -13.85 24.20
CA ILE A 629 0.62 -13.70 22.76
C ILE A 629 0.86 -12.22 22.38
N TYR A 630 1.31 -11.97 21.15
CA TYR A 630 1.61 -10.61 20.66
C TYR A 630 0.47 -9.61 20.91
N ALA A 631 -0.78 -9.99 20.67
CA ALA A 631 -1.92 -9.12 20.92
C ALA A 631 -1.99 -8.63 22.39
N GLY A 632 -1.66 -9.48 23.37
CA GLY A 632 -1.60 -9.09 24.77
C GLY A 632 -0.49 -8.08 25.06
N LYS A 633 0.71 -8.34 24.52
CA LYS A 633 1.85 -7.41 24.64
C LYS A 633 1.54 -6.05 24.00
N ASP A 634 0.98 -6.06 22.80
CA ASP A 634 0.61 -4.84 22.07
C ASP A 634 -0.45 -4.03 22.81
N ILE A 635 -1.45 -4.67 23.43
CA ILE A 635 -2.43 -3.97 24.28
C ILE A 635 -1.72 -3.23 25.42
N ALA A 636 -0.85 -3.92 26.16
CA ALA A 636 -0.13 -3.31 27.27
C ALA A 636 0.75 -2.14 26.81
N TYR A 637 1.45 -2.32 25.69
CA TYR A 637 2.34 -1.30 25.15
C TYR A 637 1.59 -0.06 24.65
N HIS A 638 0.45 -0.24 23.97
CA HIS A 638 -0.39 0.89 23.56
C HIS A 638 -1.07 1.58 24.73
N MET A 639 -1.49 0.84 25.76
CA MET A 639 -1.96 1.46 27.01
C MET A 639 -0.89 2.33 27.65
N TRP A 640 0.39 1.96 27.57
CA TRP A 640 1.49 2.81 28.01
C TRP A 640 1.69 4.03 27.11
N LYS A 641 1.67 3.87 25.78
CA LYS A 641 1.80 5.02 24.85
C LYS A 641 0.76 6.11 25.15
N PHE A 642 -0.47 5.73 25.50
CA PHE A 642 -1.54 6.65 25.92
C PHE A 642 -1.52 7.04 27.41
N GLY A 643 -0.58 6.53 28.21
CA GLY A 643 -0.45 6.87 29.64
C GLY A 643 -1.51 6.24 30.56
N LEU A 644 -2.15 5.14 30.16
CA LEU A 644 -3.33 4.56 30.83
C LEU A 644 -2.98 3.64 32.02
N LEU A 645 -1.71 3.26 32.19
CA LEU A 645 -1.32 2.25 33.19
C LEU A 645 -0.84 2.82 34.52
N GLY A 646 -0.57 4.14 34.60
CA GLY A 646 -0.04 4.78 35.81
C GLY A 646 1.33 4.29 36.25
N ILE A 647 2.05 3.57 35.38
CA ILE A 647 3.44 3.16 35.53
C ILE A 647 4.21 3.62 34.29
N ASP A 648 5.50 3.84 34.45
CA ASP A 648 6.33 4.38 33.38
C ASP A 648 7.79 3.95 33.54
N PHE A 649 8.55 4.04 32.44
CA PHE A 649 9.97 3.72 32.41
C PHE A 649 10.81 4.76 33.16
N ARG A 650 12.07 4.39 33.40
CA ARG A 650 13.14 5.37 33.62
C ARG A 650 13.84 5.62 32.30
N TYR A 651 14.49 6.77 32.19
CA TYR A 651 15.12 7.20 30.95
C TYR A 651 16.54 7.69 31.21
N ARG A 652 17.40 7.42 30.25
CA ARG A 652 18.74 7.98 30.16
C ARG A 652 19.02 8.42 28.73
N GLN A 653 19.95 9.36 28.56
CA GLN A 653 20.41 9.71 27.22
C GLN A 653 21.24 8.56 26.65
N PHE A 654 21.02 8.21 25.39
CA PHE A 654 21.80 7.20 24.70
C PHE A 654 23.20 7.77 24.42
N PRO A 655 24.26 7.14 24.94
CA PRO A 655 25.60 7.74 24.91
C PRO A 655 26.14 7.81 23.47
N ASN A 656 26.70 8.97 23.12
CA ASN A 656 27.31 9.21 21.80
C ASN A 656 26.38 8.88 20.63
N ALA A 657 25.07 9.12 20.76
CA ALA A 657 24.10 8.83 19.71
C ALA A 657 24.50 9.52 18.39
N PRO A 658 24.60 8.80 17.26
CA PRO A 658 24.97 9.37 15.97
C PRO A 658 23.73 10.04 15.34
N GLN A 659 23.23 11.11 15.93
CA GLN A 659 22.08 11.88 15.40
C GLN A 659 22.13 13.33 15.86
N GLN A 660 21.27 14.20 15.31
CA GLN A 660 21.31 15.64 15.61
C GLN A 660 20.54 15.99 16.89
N LYS A 661 19.36 15.40 17.11
CA LYS A 661 18.56 15.62 18.32
C LYS A 661 18.95 14.68 19.47
N PRO A 662 18.72 15.04 20.75
CA PRO A 662 18.98 14.15 21.88
C PRO A 662 18.22 12.83 21.75
N LEU A 663 18.91 11.69 21.88
CA LEU A 663 18.28 10.37 21.90
C LEU A 663 18.09 9.90 23.33
N TRP A 664 16.86 9.61 23.74
CA TRP A 664 16.58 8.94 25.00
C TRP A 664 16.51 7.43 24.82
N SER A 665 16.68 6.69 25.90
CA SER A 665 16.53 5.24 25.95
C SER A 665 15.82 4.86 27.24
N THR A 666 14.90 3.91 27.17
CA THR A 666 14.38 3.26 28.38
C THR A 666 15.54 2.62 29.15
N THR A 667 15.40 2.57 30.47
CA THR A 667 16.30 1.88 31.38
C THR A 667 15.54 1.43 32.64
N THR A 668 16.13 0.47 33.33
CA THR A 668 15.69 0.00 34.66
C THR A 668 16.66 0.38 35.78
N GLU A 669 17.77 1.03 35.43
CA GLU A 669 18.73 1.59 36.38
C GLU A 669 18.11 2.78 37.15
N ASN A 670 18.68 3.07 38.32
CA ASN A 670 18.26 4.19 39.17
C ASN A 670 18.72 5.53 38.58
N GLU A 671 18.12 5.94 37.46
CA GLU A 671 18.35 7.23 36.79
C GLU A 671 17.02 7.95 36.47
N ALA A 672 17.16 9.16 35.90
CA ALA A 672 16.28 10.33 35.99
C ALA A 672 14.81 10.18 35.54
N LYS A 673 14.06 11.26 35.85
CA LYS A 673 12.63 11.48 35.57
C LYS A 673 12.33 11.45 34.06
N ASN A 674 11.08 11.11 33.72
CA ASN A 674 10.59 11.11 32.34
C ASN A 674 10.81 12.50 31.67
N PRO A 675 11.50 12.57 30.51
CA PRO A 675 11.75 13.83 29.79
C PRO A 675 10.54 14.30 28.96
N GLY A 676 9.36 13.73 29.23
CA GLY A 676 8.14 13.98 28.48
C GLY A 676 7.91 12.98 27.37
N ILE A 677 8.31 11.71 27.53
CA ILE A 677 8.05 10.57 26.65
C ILE A 677 6.70 9.89 26.97
N GLY A 678 6.00 9.37 25.96
CA GLY A 678 4.71 8.69 26.12
C GLY A 678 3.54 9.66 26.34
N HIS A 679 2.44 9.22 26.93
CA HIS A 679 1.24 10.06 27.15
C HIS A 679 0.73 10.77 25.87
N ALA A 680 0.77 10.08 24.73
CA ALA A 680 0.39 10.65 23.45
C ALA A 680 -1.13 10.81 23.34
N ASP A 681 -1.58 11.85 22.62
CA ASP A 681 -2.97 12.01 22.21
C ASP A 681 -3.30 11.11 21.01
N ILE A 682 -2.28 10.86 20.16
CA ILE A 682 -2.36 10.10 18.91
C ILE A 682 -1.19 9.12 18.84
N VAL A 683 -1.44 7.89 18.40
CA VAL A 683 -0.41 6.87 18.17
C VAL A 683 -0.41 6.49 16.69
N LEU A 684 0.71 6.68 16.01
CA LEU A 684 0.93 6.28 14.63
C LEU A 684 1.93 5.12 14.60
N ASN A 685 1.48 3.94 14.19
CA ASN A 685 2.35 2.77 14.05
C ASN A 685 2.66 2.54 12.57
N LEU A 686 3.89 2.85 12.14
CA LEU A 686 4.35 2.60 10.78
C LEU A 686 4.96 1.21 10.68
N ILE A 687 4.11 0.23 10.37
CA ILE A 687 4.48 -1.18 10.26
C ILE A 687 3.93 -1.78 8.96
N ASP A 688 4.56 -2.84 8.49
CA ASP A 688 4.22 -3.50 7.22
C ASP A 688 2.71 -3.86 7.14
N VAL A 689 2.10 -3.69 5.95
CA VAL A 689 0.66 -3.99 5.72
C VAL A 689 0.26 -5.41 6.13
N ARG A 690 1.20 -6.37 6.17
CA ARG A 690 0.94 -7.74 6.61
C ARG A 690 0.59 -7.83 8.11
N GLN A 691 0.88 -6.80 8.90
CA GLN A 691 0.60 -6.73 10.34
C GLN A 691 -0.69 -5.95 10.67
N THR A 692 -1.54 -5.66 9.68
CA THR A 692 -2.80 -4.91 9.89
C THR A 692 -3.77 -5.61 10.84
N PHE A 693 -3.85 -6.94 10.79
CA PHE A 693 -4.84 -7.69 11.57
C PHE A 693 -4.54 -7.71 13.07
N THR A 694 -3.27 -7.73 13.47
CA THR A 694 -2.84 -7.73 14.87
C THR A 694 -3.25 -6.45 15.59
N LEU A 695 -3.12 -5.28 14.96
CA LEU A 695 -3.52 -3.99 15.56
C LEU A 695 -5.04 -3.79 15.69
N GLY A 696 -5.84 -4.48 14.86
CA GLY A 696 -7.30 -4.46 15.00
C GLY A 696 -7.77 -4.94 16.37
N SER A 697 -7.14 -6.00 16.89
CA SER A 697 -7.44 -6.53 18.23
C SER A 697 -7.13 -5.55 19.35
N VAL A 698 -6.08 -4.73 19.19
CA VAL A 698 -5.70 -3.70 20.16
C VAL A 698 -6.74 -2.58 20.22
N LYS A 699 -7.23 -2.09 19.07
CA LYS A 699 -8.30 -1.08 19.03
C LYS A 699 -9.55 -1.55 19.74
N VAL A 700 -9.94 -2.79 19.44
CA VAL A 700 -11.11 -3.40 20.07
C VAL A 700 -10.93 -3.53 21.58
N ALA A 701 -9.75 -3.98 22.02
CA ALA A 701 -9.43 -4.07 23.44
C ALA A 701 -9.51 -2.70 24.13
N LEU A 702 -8.89 -1.66 23.58
CA LEU A 702 -8.96 -0.29 24.13
C LEU A 702 -10.41 0.20 24.25
N LYS A 703 -11.22 0.00 23.21
CA LYS A 703 -12.64 0.37 23.24
C LYS A 703 -13.41 -0.38 24.32
N ALA A 704 -13.18 -1.70 24.45
CA ALA A 704 -13.83 -2.53 25.47
C ALA A 704 -13.45 -2.11 26.90
N LEU A 705 -12.22 -1.63 27.08
CA LEU A 705 -11.72 -1.09 28.35
C LEU A 705 -12.24 0.31 28.69
N GLY A 706 -13.07 0.91 27.84
CA GLY A 706 -13.63 2.25 28.06
C GLY A 706 -12.77 3.39 27.50
N TYR A 707 -11.85 3.11 26.57
CA TYR A 707 -10.97 4.09 25.93
C TYR A 707 -11.30 4.27 24.43
N PRO A 708 -12.53 4.68 24.06
CA PRO A 708 -12.93 4.79 22.65
C PRO A 708 -12.19 5.89 21.90
N GLU A 709 -11.76 6.96 22.58
CA GLU A 709 -10.98 8.05 21.97
C GLU A 709 -9.57 7.58 21.59
N GLN A 710 -8.88 6.89 22.51
CA GLN A 710 -7.57 6.30 22.26
C GLN A 710 -7.63 5.23 21.17
N ALA A 711 -8.68 4.41 21.16
CA ALA A 711 -8.91 3.44 20.08
C ALA A 711 -9.09 4.11 18.70
N LEU A 712 -9.72 5.29 18.66
CA LEU A 712 -9.90 6.09 17.44
C LEU A 712 -8.58 6.76 17.00
N ASN A 713 -7.83 7.31 17.95
CA ASN A 713 -6.56 8.02 17.72
C ASN A 713 -5.35 7.10 17.56
N MET A 714 -5.55 5.78 17.58
CA MET A 714 -4.53 4.79 17.24
C MET A 714 -4.62 4.48 15.75
N HIS A 715 -3.56 4.70 15.00
CA HIS A 715 -3.54 4.50 13.55
C HIS A 715 -2.45 3.51 13.15
N HIS A 716 -2.82 2.57 12.29
CA HIS A 716 -1.86 1.73 11.59
C HIS A 716 -1.55 2.36 10.24
N LEU A 717 -0.28 2.73 10.04
CA LEU A 717 0.23 3.18 8.77
C LEU A 717 0.90 1.98 8.09
N GLY A 718 0.14 1.28 7.25
CA GLY A 718 0.67 0.21 6.42
C GLY A 718 1.58 0.74 5.31
N TYR A 719 2.70 0.08 5.02
CA TYR A 719 3.50 0.36 3.83
C TYR A 719 3.81 -0.90 3.02
N GLY A 720 4.00 -0.74 1.71
CA GLY A 720 4.33 -1.83 0.80
C GLY A 720 5.81 -2.23 0.84
N VAL A 721 6.11 -3.43 0.34
CA VAL A 721 7.46 -4.00 0.32
C VAL A 721 8.31 -3.35 -0.78
N VAL A 722 9.63 -3.30 -0.55
CA VAL A 722 10.61 -2.84 -1.55
C VAL A 722 11.22 -4.02 -2.26
N TYR A 723 11.19 -3.96 -3.59
CA TYR A 723 11.93 -4.82 -4.49
C TYR A 723 13.00 -4.01 -5.22
N LEU A 724 14.02 -4.68 -5.75
CA LEU A 724 14.97 -4.08 -6.68
C LEU A 724 14.80 -4.64 -8.09
N SER A 725 14.98 -3.78 -9.10
CA SER A 725 15.01 -4.21 -10.49
C SER A 725 16.26 -5.04 -10.79
N GLU A 726 16.15 -5.96 -11.75
CA GLU A 726 17.30 -6.74 -12.25
C GLU A 726 18.43 -5.83 -12.75
N GLY A 727 18.09 -4.73 -13.45
CA GLY A 727 19.08 -3.75 -13.93
C GLY A 727 19.87 -3.13 -12.77
N SER A 728 19.17 -2.76 -11.70
CA SER A 728 19.80 -2.21 -10.49
C SER A 728 20.72 -3.23 -9.83
N MET A 729 20.27 -4.50 -9.70
CA MET A 729 21.10 -5.57 -9.13
C MET A 729 22.42 -5.72 -9.90
N LYS A 730 22.36 -5.82 -11.24
CA LYS A 730 23.55 -5.97 -12.09
C LYS A 730 24.49 -4.78 -11.98
N LYS A 731 23.96 -3.56 -12.08
CA LYS A 731 24.75 -2.33 -12.01
C LYS A 731 25.45 -2.15 -10.67
N MET A 732 24.79 -2.59 -9.60
CA MET A 732 25.34 -2.59 -8.26
C MET A 732 26.24 -3.80 -7.97
N GLY A 733 26.45 -4.70 -8.92
CA GLY A 733 27.34 -5.86 -8.75
C GLY A 733 26.79 -6.92 -7.79
N PHE A 734 25.47 -6.97 -7.61
CA PHE A 734 24.81 -8.04 -6.85
C PHE A 734 24.47 -9.21 -7.78
N ALA A 735 24.44 -10.42 -7.23
CA ALA A 735 24.10 -11.62 -7.99
C ALA A 735 22.65 -11.58 -8.50
N THR A 736 22.44 -12.05 -9.74
CA THR A 736 21.13 -12.14 -10.39
C THR A 736 20.85 -13.55 -10.87
N GLU A 737 19.59 -13.95 -10.86
CA GLU A 737 19.08 -15.22 -11.40
C GLU A 737 18.51 -15.00 -12.80
N GLU A 738 18.75 -15.93 -13.72
CA GLU A 738 18.23 -15.84 -15.08
C GLU A 738 16.70 -15.86 -15.10
N GLY A 739 16.08 -14.93 -15.84
CA GLY A 739 14.62 -14.79 -15.93
C GLY A 739 13.95 -14.03 -14.77
N LYS A 740 14.67 -13.72 -13.69
CA LYS A 740 14.13 -13.00 -12.53
C LYS A 740 14.27 -11.49 -12.66
N LYS A 741 13.13 -10.79 -12.75
CA LYS A 741 13.05 -9.34 -13.00
C LYS A 741 13.07 -8.47 -11.74
N VAL A 742 12.67 -9.01 -10.59
CA VAL A 742 12.58 -8.28 -9.32
C VAL A 742 13.10 -9.12 -8.15
N TYR A 743 13.74 -8.46 -7.20
CA TYR A 743 14.45 -9.10 -6.09
C TYR A 743 13.92 -8.60 -4.74
N ALA A 744 13.38 -9.51 -3.94
CA ALA A 744 12.92 -9.25 -2.58
C ALA A 744 14.07 -9.38 -1.57
N MET A 745 13.93 -8.70 -0.43
CA MET A 745 14.88 -8.81 0.68
C MET A 745 14.48 -9.98 1.59
N ALA A 746 15.38 -10.95 1.78
CA ALA A 746 15.21 -12.12 2.66
C ALA A 746 16.46 -12.33 3.54
N GLY A 747 16.56 -11.56 4.63
CA GLY A 747 17.75 -11.57 5.48
C GLY A 747 18.10 -12.92 6.13
N ARG A 748 17.13 -13.82 6.37
CA ARG A 748 17.43 -15.20 6.86
C ARG A 748 18.20 -16.04 5.85
N LYS A 749 18.05 -15.75 4.56
CA LYS A 749 18.77 -16.41 3.47
C LYS A 749 20.07 -15.67 3.13
N GLY A 750 20.41 -14.59 3.85
CA GLY A 750 21.49 -13.66 3.49
C GLY A 750 21.20 -12.85 2.24
N ILE A 751 20.00 -12.95 1.69
CA ILE A 751 19.60 -12.26 0.45
C ILE A 751 19.10 -10.87 0.83
N GLY A 752 19.80 -9.84 0.44
CA GLY A 752 19.34 -8.48 0.65
C GLY A 752 20.44 -7.47 0.41
N ILE A 753 20.05 -6.20 0.33
CA ILE A 753 20.97 -5.10 0.08
C ILE A 753 20.93 -4.19 1.29
N MET A 754 22.07 -4.13 1.97
CA MET A 754 22.26 -3.27 3.13
C MET A 754 22.14 -1.81 2.70
N ALA A 755 21.49 -0.98 3.53
CA ALA A 755 21.10 0.37 3.17
C ALA A 755 22.31 1.30 2.94
N ASP A 756 23.36 1.14 3.73
CA ASP A 756 24.63 1.84 3.57
C ASP A 756 25.42 1.36 2.35
N VAL A 757 25.49 0.04 2.12
CA VAL A 757 26.12 -0.51 0.90
C VAL A 757 25.43 0.01 -0.36
N LEU A 758 24.09 0.12 -0.36
CA LEU A 758 23.35 0.78 -1.43
C LEU A 758 23.80 2.24 -1.56
N LEU A 759 23.77 3.01 -0.47
CA LEU A 759 24.13 4.43 -0.47
C LEU A 759 25.53 4.65 -1.08
N ASP A 760 26.53 3.88 -0.66
CA ASP A 760 27.88 3.99 -1.20
C ASP A 760 27.94 3.68 -2.69
N LYS A 761 27.24 2.64 -3.16
CA LYS A 761 27.18 2.33 -4.60
C LYS A 761 26.49 3.42 -5.40
N VAL A 762 25.38 3.97 -4.91
CA VAL A 762 24.70 5.10 -5.57
C VAL A 762 25.58 6.35 -5.58
N ARG A 763 26.27 6.65 -4.47
CA ARG A 763 27.20 7.77 -4.37
C ARG A 763 28.34 7.66 -5.39
N LEU A 764 28.96 6.48 -5.53
CA LEU A 764 29.99 6.24 -6.53
C LEU A 764 29.47 6.43 -7.97
N GLU A 765 28.22 6.06 -8.26
CA GLU A 765 27.59 6.33 -9.56
C GLU A 765 27.32 7.81 -9.79
N VAL A 766 27.00 8.56 -8.74
CA VAL A 766 26.81 10.02 -8.78
C VAL A 766 28.13 10.76 -8.98
N GLU A 767 29.20 10.36 -8.29
CA GLU A 767 30.54 10.97 -8.39
C GLU A 767 31.09 10.91 -9.82
N LYS A 768 30.74 9.87 -10.60
CA LYS A 768 31.07 9.79 -12.04
C LYS A 768 30.45 10.90 -12.87
N LYS A 769 29.31 11.45 -12.43
CA LYS A 769 28.58 12.53 -13.09
C LYS A 769 28.89 13.91 -12.49
N PHE A 770 29.26 13.97 -11.20
CA PHE A 770 29.52 15.18 -10.43
C PHE A 770 30.81 15.04 -9.59
N PRO A 771 32.01 15.13 -10.22
CA PRO A 771 33.27 14.76 -9.58
C PRO A 771 33.79 15.76 -8.52
N ASP A 772 33.31 17.00 -8.51
CA ASP A 772 33.97 18.10 -7.79
C ASP A 772 33.49 18.32 -6.33
N SER A 773 32.60 17.46 -5.79
CA SER A 773 32.18 17.56 -4.38
C SER A 773 31.60 16.26 -3.81
N ALA A 774 32.29 15.67 -2.83
CA ALA A 774 31.82 14.49 -2.09
C ALA A 774 30.52 14.76 -1.31
N GLU A 775 30.37 15.96 -0.75
CA GLU A 775 29.16 16.38 -0.01
C GLU A 775 27.95 16.47 -0.92
N ILE A 776 28.10 17.06 -2.12
CA ILE A 776 27.02 17.12 -3.13
C ILE A 776 26.68 15.70 -3.59
N SER A 777 27.69 14.87 -3.88
CA SER A 777 27.45 13.48 -4.31
C SER A 777 26.68 12.66 -3.28
N GLN A 778 27.00 12.82 -1.99
CA GLN A 778 26.22 12.20 -0.91
C GLN A 778 24.80 12.75 -0.84
N SER A 779 24.62 14.08 -0.90
CA SER A 779 23.31 14.73 -0.89
C SER A 779 22.42 14.26 -2.05
N VAL A 780 22.98 14.09 -3.25
CA VAL A 780 22.27 13.62 -4.44
C VAL A 780 21.93 12.13 -4.34
N ALA A 781 22.85 11.30 -3.84
CA ALA A 781 22.60 9.88 -3.63
C ALA A 781 21.48 9.64 -2.60
N VAL A 782 21.51 10.36 -1.47
CA VAL A 782 20.43 10.34 -0.47
C VAL A 782 19.11 10.79 -1.09
N ALA A 783 19.10 11.88 -1.86
CA ALA A 783 17.89 12.36 -2.52
C ALA A 783 17.31 11.34 -3.51
N ALA A 784 18.15 10.69 -4.33
CA ALA A 784 17.72 9.67 -5.27
C ALA A 784 17.05 8.49 -4.56
N ILE A 785 17.68 8.00 -3.48
CA ILE A 785 17.15 6.87 -2.71
C ILE A 785 15.85 7.27 -2.00
N LYS A 786 15.85 8.34 -1.21
CA LYS A 786 14.67 8.76 -0.42
C LYS A 786 13.49 9.10 -1.31
N TYR A 787 13.72 9.87 -2.38
CA TYR A 787 12.65 10.21 -3.32
C TYR A 787 12.09 8.95 -4.00
N GLY A 788 12.94 7.99 -4.37
CA GLY A 788 12.51 6.70 -4.92
C GLY A 788 11.67 5.85 -3.96
N MET A 789 11.82 6.06 -2.64
CA MET A 789 10.97 5.40 -1.63
C MET A 789 9.63 6.15 -1.41
N LEU A 790 9.62 7.47 -1.62
CA LEU A 790 8.51 8.36 -1.25
C LEU A 790 7.60 8.75 -2.42
N SER A 791 8.06 8.65 -3.67
CA SER A 791 7.31 9.08 -4.86
C SER A 791 6.14 8.16 -5.24
N TYR A 792 6.07 6.99 -4.63
CA TYR A 792 4.98 6.02 -4.81
C TYR A 792 4.02 6.06 -3.63
N ASN A 793 2.78 5.65 -3.86
CA ASN A 793 1.79 5.52 -2.80
C ASN A 793 2.34 4.64 -1.65
N THR A 794 2.26 5.15 -0.42
CA THR A 794 2.76 4.53 0.81
C THR A 794 2.39 3.04 0.93
N PHE A 795 1.13 2.71 0.64
CA PHE A 795 0.55 1.38 0.83
C PHE A 795 0.89 0.39 -0.30
N SER A 796 1.53 0.84 -1.38
CA SER A 796 1.84 0.01 -2.56
C SER A 796 3.26 -0.54 -2.50
N ASP A 797 3.46 -1.77 -2.97
CA ASP A 797 4.80 -2.30 -3.21
C ASP A 797 5.54 -1.45 -4.26
N ILE A 798 6.86 -1.36 -4.15
CA ILE A 798 7.69 -0.62 -5.10
C ILE A 798 8.82 -1.47 -5.66
N VAL A 799 9.17 -1.19 -6.92
CA VAL A 799 10.41 -1.68 -7.53
C VAL A 799 11.34 -0.49 -7.62
N PHE A 800 12.36 -0.45 -6.76
CA PHE A 800 13.39 0.58 -6.84
C PHE A 800 14.29 0.29 -8.03
N ASP A 801 14.40 1.28 -8.92
CA ASP A 801 15.26 1.25 -10.09
C ASP A 801 16.27 2.39 -10.03
N LEU A 802 17.56 2.04 -10.08
CA LEU A 802 18.66 2.98 -9.91
C LEU A 802 18.79 3.95 -11.08
N ASP A 803 18.56 3.49 -12.31
CA ASP A 803 18.66 4.37 -13.48
C ASP A 803 17.52 5.38 -13.48
N GLN A 804 16.31 4.94 -13.12
CA GLN A 804 15.18 5.84 -12.92
C GLN A 804 15.44 6.83 -11.77
N ALA A 805 15.97 6.37 -10.62
CA ALA A 805 16.17 7.22 -9.46
C ALA A 805 17.25 8.32 -9.66
N LEU A 806 18.21 8.08 -10.55
CA LEU A 806 19.30 9.01 -10.89
C LEU A 806 19.05 9.83 -12.16
N ASP A 807 17.86 9.73 -12.75
CA ASP A 807 17.50 10.51 -13.93
C ASP A 807 17.33 12.00 -13.58
N ILE A 808 18.08 12.87 -14.26
CA ILE A 808 18.02 14.33 -14.10
C ILE A 808 16.95 14.99 -14.98
N ALA A 809 16.19 14.22 -15.75
CA ALA A 809 15.04 14.70 -16.53
C ALA A 809 13.70 14.10 -16.04
N GLY A 810 13.77 13.04 -15.22
CA GLY A 810 12.62 12.32 -14.70
C GLY A 810 12.07 12.84 -13.37
N ASN A 811 11.01 12.18 -12.89
CA ASN A 811 10.41 12.44 -11.58
C ASN A 811 11.29 11.90 -10.44
N THR A 812 12.34 12.66 -10.08
CA THR A 812 13.39 12.23 -9.15
C THR A 812 13.80 13.33 -8.16
N GLY A 813 14.39 12.91 -7.03
CA GLY A 813 14.98 13.83 -6.05
C GLY A 813 16.11 14.70 -6.64
N PRO A 814 17.07 14.13 -7.38
CA PRO A 814 18.11 14.91 -8.06
C PRO A 814 17.57 15.98 -9.02
N TYR A 815 16.50 15.70 -9.78
CA TYR A 815 15.86 16.70 -10.65
C TYR A 815 15.34 17.92 -9.85
N LEU A 816 14.73 17.67 -8.70
CA LEU A 816 14.24 18.72 -7.81
C LEU A 816 15.39 19.54 -7.21
N GLN A 817 16.44 18.88 -6.72
CA GLN A 817 17.63 19.56 -6.19
C GLN A 817 18.28 20.43 -7.26
N TYR A 818 18.40 19.91 -8.49
CA TYR A 818 18.98 20.67 -9.61
C TYR A 818 18.12 21.89 -9.99
N THR A 819 16.79 21.73 -10.00
CA THR A 819 15.87 22.85 -10.23
C THR A 819 16.00 23.89 -9.13
N PHE A 820 16.11 23.48 -7.86
CA PHE A 820 16.38 24.38 -6.75
C PHE A 820 17.72 25.12 -6.92
N ALA A 821 18.82 24.41 -7.17
CA ALA A 821 20.14 25.01 -7.39
C ALA A 821 20.13 26.03 -8.56
N ARG A 822 19.33 25.77 -9.61
CA ARG A 822 19.10 26.72 -10.70
C ARG A 822 18.42 28.01 -10.22
N THR A 823 17.38 27.91 -9.38
CA THR A 823 16.77 29.12 -8.78
C THR A 823 17.81 29.95 -8.02
N GLN A 824 18.65 29.29 -7.21
CA GLN A 824 19.69 29.96 -6.43
C GLN A 824 20.77 30.58 -7.32
N SER A 825 21.14 29.91 -8.42
CA SER A 825 22.10 30.44 -9.41
C SER A 825 21.59 31.73 -10.07
N VAL A 826 20.31 31.80 -10.42
CA VAL A 826 19.69 33.02 -10.98
C VAL A 826 19.70 34.15 -9.96
N LEU A 827 19.27 33.88 -8.73
CA LEU A 827 19.19 34.88 -7.66
C LEU A 827 20.57 35.44 -7.30
N ARG A 828 21.61 34.59 -7.30
CA ARG A 828 23.00 35.00 -7.02
C ARG A 828 23.58 35.93 -8.09
N LYS A 829 23.10 35.82 -9.33
CA LYS A 829 23.51 36.67 -10.46
C LYS A 829 22.65 37.94 -10.59
N ALA A 830 21.55 38.04 -9.85
CA ALA A 830 20.64 39.16 -9.96
C ALA A 830 21.24 40.44 -9.36
N PRO A 831 21.08 41.61 -10.00
CA PRO A 831 21.36 42.89 -9.36
C PRO A 831 20.37 43.15 -8.23
N ALA A 832 20.62 44.15 -7.37
CA ALA A 832 19.66 44.53 -6.33
C ALA A 832 18.27 44.83 -6.91
N TYR A 833 17.25 44.14 -6.40
CA TYR A 833 15.86 44.26 -6.85
C TYR A 833 14.92 44.55 -5.67
N SER A 834 13.79 45.19 -5.96
CA SER A 834 12.78 45.48 -4.96
C SER A 834 12.03 44.20 -4.58
N THR A 835 11.73 44.03 -3.30
CA THR A 835 10.83 42.97 -2.81
C THR A 835 9.36 43.37 -2.89
N GLN A 836 9.06 44.62 -3.29
CA GLN A 836 7.70 45.11 -3.45
C GLN A 836 7.14 44.76 -4.83
N PRO A 837 5.92 44.21 -4.92
CA PRO A 837 5.27 43.94 -6.19
C PRO A 837 5.02 45.25 -6.95
N THR A 838 5.27 45.22 -8.26
CA THR A 838 4.96 46.29 -9.22
C THR A 838 3.78 45.88 -10.09
N ALA A 839 3.08 46.86 -10.68
CA ALA A 839 1.98 46.59 -11.61
C ALA A 839 2.48 45.71 -12.77
N TYR A 840 1.89 44.53 -12.91
CA TYR A 840 2.41 43.46 -13.76
C TYR A 840 1.29 42.56 -14.25
N SER A 841 1.33 42.16 -15.52
CA SER A 841 0.43 41.17 -16.10
C SER A 841 1.24 39.92 -16.46
N PRO A 842 1.03 38.78 -15.78
CA PRO A 842 1.80 37.59 -16.03
C PRO A 842 1.46 36.97 -17.39
N ASN A 843 2.46 36.41 -18.06
CA ASN A 843 2.22 35.55 -19.22
C ASN A 843 1.71 34.17 -18.78
N SER A 844 1.36 33.33 -19.76
CA SER A 844 0.82 31.98 -19.53
C SER A 844 1.70 31.11 -18.64
N GLU A 845 3.02 31.11 -18.86
CA GLU A 845 3.95 30.27 -18.10
C GLU A 845 4.16 30.80 -16.67
N GLU A 846 4.23 32.11 -16.47
CA GLU A 846 4.30 32.70 -15.12
C GLU A 846 3.02 32.47 -14.34
N LEU A 847 1.87 32.65 -14.99
CA LEU A 847 0.56 32.37 -14.37
C LEU A 847 0.44 30.90 -13.99
N SER A 848 0.97 30.00 -14.82
CA SER A 848 1.03 28.56 -14.54
C SER A 848 1.85 28.24 -13.27
N VAL A 849 3.01 28.89 -13.08
CA VAL A 849 3.80 28.74 -11.84
C VAL A 849 3.06 29.36 -10.65
N LEU A 850 2.53 30.58 -10.80
CA LEU A 850 1.79 31.30 -9.76
C LEU A 850 0.58 30.51 -9.24
N ARG A 851 -0.18 29.89 -10.14
CA ARG A 851 -1.36 29.05 -9.81
C ARG A 851 -1.01 27.71 -9.18
N TRP A 852 0.22 27.25 -9.36
CA TRP A 852 0.68 26.04 -8.70
C TRP A 852 1.26 26.35 -7.31
N LEU A 853 2.07 27.40 -7.22
CA LEU A 853 2.83 27.77 -6.03
C LEU A 853 1.96 27.95 -4.79
N TYR A 854 0.80 28.61 -4.92
CA TYR A 854 -0.05 28.88 -3.76
C TYR A 854 -0.66 27.61 -3.13
N ARG A 855 -0.71 26.50 -3.87
CA ARG A 855 -1.29 25.23 -3.39
C ARG A 855 -0.41 24.52 -2.39
N PHE A 856 0.85 24.94 -2.23
CA PHE A 856 1.80 24.28 -1.33
C PHE A 856 1.27 24.02 0.08
N PRO A 857 0.67 24.99 0.81
CA PRO A 857 0.14 24.73 2.15
C PRO A 857 -1.01 23.70 2.17
N GLU A 858 -1.81 23.66 1.10
CA GLU A 858 -2.91 22.70 0.95
C GLU A 858 -2.36 21.29 0.76
N VAL A 859 -1.36 21.13 -0.10
CA VAL A 859 -0.70 19.84 -0.35
C VAL A 859 0.04 19.34 0.90
N VAL A 860 0.67 20.23 1.67
CA VAL A 860 1.32 19.86 2.95
C VAL A 860 0.30 19.31 3.94
N ALA A 861 -0.85 19.96 4.08
CA ALA A 861 -1.93 19.47 4.95
C ALA A 861 -2.54 18.16 4.44
N GLU A 862 -2.78 18.05 3.14
CA GLU A 862 -3.34 16.84 2.52
C GLU A 862 -2.40 15.63 2.65
N ALA A 863 -1.11 15.81 2.36
CA ALA A 863 -0.09 14.77 2.48
C ALA A 863 0.04 14.25 3.93
N ALA A 864 -0.07 15.16 4.92
CA ALA A 864 -0.09 14.79 6.33
C ALA A 864 -1.34 13.96 6.70
N GLN A 865 -2.52 14.44 6.31
CA GLN A 865 -3.82 13.81 6.63
C GLN A 865 -3.98 12.43 5.98
N LEU A 866 -3.47 12.28 4.74
CA LEU A 866 -3.57 11.02 3.99
C LEU A 866 -2.38 10.08 4.20
N TYR A 867 -1.39 10.48 5.02
CA TYR A 867 -0.14 9.74 5.22
C TYR A 867 0.57 9.42 3.90
N ALA A 868 0.54 10.38 2.98
CA ALA A 868 0.89 10.20 1.57
C ALA A 868 1.99 11.18 1.11
N PRO A 869 3.26 10.95 1.50
CA PRO A 869 4.39 11.78 1.04
C PRO A 869 4.51 11.88 -0.49
N ASN A 870 3.98 10.90 -1.24
CA ASN A 870 3.97 10.93 -2.70
C ASN A 870 3.21 12.13 -3.29
N LEU A 871 2.24 12.69 -2.55
CA LEU A 871 1.54 13.91 -2.97
C LEU A 871 2.49 15.10 -3.00
N MET A 872 3.39 15.21 -2.02
CA MET A 872 4.45 16.21 -2.00
C MET A 872 5.43 15.99 -3.16
N CYS A 873 5.86 14.75 -3.40
CA CYS A 873 6.74 14.42 -4.54
C CYS A 873 6.13 14.92 -5.86
N ASN A 874 4.89 14.52 -6.15
CA ASN A 874 4.20 14.90 -7.39
C ASN A 874 4.05 16.42 -7.52
N TYR A 875 3.62 17.09 -6.44
CA TYR A 875 3.48 18.55 -6.43
C TYR A 875 4.80 19.27 -6.73
N LEU A 876 5.89 18.86 -6.10
CA LEU A 876 7.20 19.49 -6.27
C LEU A 876 7.76 19.24 -7.68
N PHE A 877 7.54 18.04 -8.22
CA PHE A 877 7.92 17.71 -9.59
C PHE A 877 7.18 18.58 -10.60
N GLU A 878 5.86 18.71 -10.47
CA GLU A 878 5.08 19.59 -11.35
C GLU A 878 5.47 21.06 -11.20
N LEU A 879 5.74 21.53 -9.98
CA LEU A 879 6.24 22.89 -9.74
C LEU A 879 7.57 23.12 -10.47
N ALA A 880 8.49 22.17 -10.36
CA ALA A 880 9.79 22.22 -11.02
C ALA A 880 9.64 22.20 -12.55
N GLN A 881 8.75 21.39 -13.10
CA GLN A 881 8.47 21.36 -14.54
C GLN A 881 7.92 22.70 -15.04
N ARG A 882 6.93 23.26 -14.34
CA ARG A 882 6.33 24.57 -14.68
C ARG A 882 7.36 25.69 -14.62
N PHE A 883 8.19 25.71 -13.57
CA PHE A 883 9.28 26.68 -13.45
C PHE A 883 10.33 26.53 -14.56
N ASN A 884 10.72 25.29 -14.87
CA ASN A 884 11.71 25.04 -15.92
C ASN A 884 11.21 25.45 -17.30
N LEU A 885 9.93 25.24 -17.59
CA LEU A 885 9.28 25.75 -18.81
C LEU A 885 9.28 27.29 -18.86
N PHE A 886 8.93 27.94 -17.75
CA PHE A 886 9.02 29.40 -17.61
C PHE A 886 10.45 29.90 -17.86
N TYR A 887 11.43 29.32 -17.18
CA TYR A 887 12.85 29.67 -17.29
C TYR A 887 13.39 29.50 -18.72
N GLN A 888 12.95 28.46 -19.43
CA GLN A 888 13.36 28.20 -20.81
C GLN A 888 12.80 29.22 -21.79
N LYS A 889 11.51 29.59 -21.65
CA LYS A 889 10.83 30.49 -22.59
C LYS A 889 11.08 31.97 -22.30
N HIS A 890 11.29 32.32 -21.04
CA HIS A 890 11.27 33.71 -20.59
C HIS A 890 12.56 34.05 -19.84
N ARG A 891 13.33 35.01 -20.38
CA ARG A 891 14.53 35.50 -19.68
C ARG A 891 14.15 36.22 -18.39
N ILE A 892 14.88 35.95 -17.31
CA ILE A 892 14.69 36.59 -16.00
C ILE A 892 15.57 37.84 -15.87
N LEU A 893 16.82 37.75 -16.32
CA LEU A 893 17.84 38.81 -16.26
C LEU A 893 18.27 39.23 -17.67
N GLY A 894 18.59 40.52 -17.85
CA GLY A 894 19.15 41.06 -19.09
C GLY A 894 18.84 42.54 -19.30
N GLU A 895 19.68 43.25 -20.06
CA GLU A 895 19.58 44.70 -20.28
C GLU A 895 18.33 45.12 -21.07
N ASN A 896 17.79 44.22 -21.90
CA ASN A 896 16.61 44.47 -22.75
C ASN A 896 15.27 44.07 -22.10
N ILE A 897 15.26 43.80 -20.79
CA ILE A 897 14.05 43.40 -20.05
C ILE A 897 13.61 44.58 -19.20
N GLU A 898 12.32 44.95 -19.28
CA GLU A 898 11.78 45.98 -18.42
C GLU A 898 12.00 45.63 -16.93
N LYS A 899 12.45 46.60 -16.15
CA LYS A 899 12.85 46.38 -14.75
C LYS A 899 11.72 45.82 -13.89
N SER A 900 10.47 46.24 -14.14
CA SER A 900 9.26 45.74 -13.48
C SER A 900 9.09 44.23 -13.71
N ILE A 901 9.15 43.80 -14.98
CA ILE A 901 9.05 42.40 -15.41
C ILE A 901 10.19 41.56 -14.80
N SER A 902 11.43 42.04 -14.91
CA SER A 902 12.59 41.34 -14.35
C SER A 902 12.46 41.17 -12.83
N THR A 903 12.01 42.22 -12.12
CA THR A 903 11.77 42.16 -10.67
C THR A 903 10.72 41.11 -10.32
N GLN A 904 9.59 41.08 -11.03
CA GLN A 904 8.53 40.09 -10.77
C GLN A 904 8.98 38.66 -11.04
N ARG A 905 9.74 38.43 -12.10
CA ARG A 905 10.33 37.13 -12.42
C ARG A 905 11.33 36.67 -11.36
N LEU A 906 12.09 37.61 -10.78
CA LEU A 906 12.99 37.31 -9.66
C LEU A 906 12.22 36.93 -8.40
N LEU A 907 11.13 37.62 -8.08
CA LEU A 907 10.25 37.24 -6.96
C LEU A 907 9.63 35.84 -7.17
N LEU A 908 9.11 35.56 -8.36
CA LEU A 908 8.58 34.24 -8.70
C LEU A 908 9.66 33.14 -8.57
N THR A 909 10.89 33.45 -8.99
CA THR A 909 12.04 32.54 -8.86
C THR A 909 12.42 32.30 -7.40
N ALA A 910 12.46 33.36 -6.59
CA ALA A 910 12.74 33.27 -5.16
C ALA A 910 11.69 32.44 -4.42
N ALA A 911 10.40 32.70 -4.67
CA ALA A 911 9.31 31.94 -4.08
C ALA A 911 9.32 30.47 -4.52
N THR A 912 9.57 30.19 -5.81
CA THR A 912 9.71 28.81 -6.31
C THR A 912 10.86 28.09 -5.61
N GLY A 913 12.03 28.74 -5.50
CA GLY A 913 13.17 28.19 -4.79
C GLY A 913 12.86 27.89 -3.33
N GLN A 914 12.16 28.80 -2.64
CA GLN A 914 11.74 28.60 -1.25
C GLN A 914 10.76 27.42 -1.09
N VAL A 915 9.75 27.31 -1.97
CA VAL A 915 8.80 26.18 -1.92
C VAL A 915 9.48 24.85 -2.21
N LEU A 916 10.40 24.80 -3.17
CA LEU A 916 11.20 23.60 -3.43
C LEU A 916 12.06 23.23 -2.21
N LYS A 917 12.70 24.20 -1.56
CA LYS A 917 13.49 23.99 -0.33
C LYS A 917 12.64 23.42 0.79
N ASN A 918 11.48 24.04 1.07
CA ASN A 918 10.57 23.61 2.13
C ASN A 918 10.04 22.20 1.83
N GLY A 919 9.58 21.95 0.60
CA GLY A 919 9.06 20.64 0.20
C GLY A 919 10.10 19.52 0.27
N LEU A 920 11.32 19.77 -0.20
CA LEU A 920 12.43 18.81 -0.06
C LEU A 920 12.74 18.57 1.43
N THR A 921 12.74 19.61 2.24
CA THR A 921 12.93 19.48 3.69
C THR A 921 11.84 18.64 4.33
N LEU A 922 10.56 18.82 3.98
CA LEU A 922 9.47 17.97 4.50
C LEU A 922 9.61 16.50 4.08
N LEU A 923 10.24 16.21 2.93
CA LEU A 923 10.57 14.86 2.48
C LEU A 923 11.86 14.28 3.10
N GLY A 924 12.54 15.04 3.98
CA GLY A 924 13.82 14.60 4.54
C GLY A 924 15.00 14.73 3.57
N ILE A 925 14.88 15.54 2.52
CA ILE A 925 15.89 15.68 1.46
C ILE A 925 16.55 17.06 1.56
N SER A 926 17.88 17.09 1.49
CA SER A 926 18.67 18.32 1.44
C SER A 926 18.47 19.07 0.12
N ALA A 927 18.53 20.40 0.16
CA ALA A 927 18.43 21.26 -1.02
C ALA A 927 19.77 22.03 -1.19
N PRO A 928 20.77 21.46 -1.87
CA PRO A 928 22.06 22.14 -2.08
C PRO A 928 21.89 23.35 -3.00
N GLU A 929 22.45 24.50 -2.62
CA GLU A 929 22.33 25.73 -3.42
C GLU A 929 23.16 25.73 -4.72
N LYS A 930 24.06 24.76 -4.88
CA LYS A 930 24.94 24.56 -6.03
C LYS A 930 25.02 23.06 -6.32
N MET A 931 24.95 22.71 -7.60
CA MET A 931 25.06 21.36 -8.13
C MET A 931 25.71 21.38 -9.50
#